data_AF-A0A964AT19-F1
#
_entry.id   AF-A0A964AT19-F1
#
_cell.length_a   1.000
_cell.length_b   1.000
_cell.length_c   1.000
_cell.angle_alpha   90.00
_cell.angle_beta   90.00
_cell.angle_gamma   90.00
#
_symmetry.space_group_name_H-M   'P 1'
#
loop_
_entity.id
_entity.type
_entity.pdbx_description
1 polymer ?
#
loop_
_entity_poly.entity_id
_entity_poly.type
_entity_poly.pdbx_seq_one_letter_code
_entity_poly.pdbx_strand_id
1 'polypeptide(L)'
;MRAPTLPLLFALTAGCLTKDEPADDTGPIETTDVDGDGYSAPADCDDEDAAINPGAAEACDGVDNNCDGTADEGVTLTFFADGDGDGYGDPSATTEACEAPSGYTADSTDCDDANAEVYPGAAERCEGLDNDCDSAVDEDVQSQWYADSDGDNFGDAAAPLESCDPPGGYVADSTDCDDDEPASFPGNPEACDELDNDCDVTVDEGVTTTYYVDSDADGFGSSDATTQACDTPTGYADDDDDCDDGDASINPDADERCDNVDNDCDGDTDEDSAVDAPTWYIDADADGYGSTSYTDVQCTQPAGYVANANDCDDLDRTSHPGGTETCDQADNDCDNTVDESPSDGTLYYADSDADGYGDPNTSQRACSQPTGYTTDDQDCYDADADAYPGSHETETPLDGVDTDCDGLDVCTDLNCDGWPDLFIGDHYDGNYTTTSYAFFFDGAAFSDSDRTGLPTYGAYDVEVADLDDDGYNDIVIANYHNDITNSIDSYIYWGSAAGYSTSDRTELPTEGGLKVTIDDVDQDGYLDLWFLNYYNGTYALNSYLYWGSSSGYSPSDRTVLPTQGAWETRIEDLDSDGYKDIVVCNHYNASYFIDSYIYWGSSSGWSSSDRTGLPTLGCRDLEIEDFNADGYPDIAFANHYNGSYNIDSYLYYGTSSGYSTAYRDSFPTNGTLGVTSGDFDNDGYIDLVFGGYHSGSWSSAAYTRVFMNSSAGFSASVYDQFETRGSYYPEAADLDRDGYDDLVIPVYYNGTSHSATSYVYWGDASGLSNNNRTDLPTLGASKVDIGDVNGDGYPEIVFNNYHTGSWSTSADTYVYYGTTAGYSTANRDELGTHGSWPFPVLVGLTDW
;
A
#
# COMPACT_ATOMS: atom_id res chain seq x y z
N MET A 1 69.11 40.77 6.71
CA MET A 1 70.20 40.74 7.70
C MET A 1 69.61 40.16 8.99
N ARG A 2 70.16 39.16 9.69
CA ARG A 2 71.41 38.39 9.51
C ARG A 2 71.17 36.97 10.10
N ALA A 3 71.57 35.91 9.40
CA ALA A 3 71.49 34.49 9.83
C ALA A 3 72.53 34.15 10.94
N PRO A 4 72.61 32.93 11.56
CA PRO A 4 72.06 31.60 11.18
C PRO A 4 71.36 30.83 12.37
N THR A 5 71.05 29.51 12.41
CA THR A 5 71.52 28.28 11.69
C THR A 5 70.50 27.11 11.78
N LEU A 6 70.55 26.14 10.84
CA LEU A 6 69.91 24.79 10.89
C LEU A 6 70.73 23.80 11.79
N PRO A 7 70.23 22.61 12.23
CA PRO A 7 69.65 21.46 11.46
C PRO A 7 68.23 21.03 11.94
N LEU A 8 67.37 20.23 11.27
CA LEU A 8 67.43 18.99 10.46
C LEU A 8 67.42 17.65 11.26
N LEU A 9 66.26 16.94 11.32
CA LEU A 9 66.02 15.56 10.77
C LEU A 9 64.56 15.06 10.99
N PHE A 10 64.14 14.03 10.23
CA PHE A 10 62.85 13.29 10.24
C PHE A 10 62.49 12.58 11.57
N ALA A 11 61.18 12.47 11.90
CA ALA A 11 60.39 11.21 11.82
C ALA A 11 58.92 11.41 12.24
N LEU A 12 58.06 10.44 11.89
CA LEU A 12 56.59 10.37 12.02
C LEU A 12 55.94 11.04 13.26
N THR A 13 54.79 11.68 13.03
CA THR A 13 53.75 11.94 14.03
C THR A 13 52.48 11.14 13.70
N ALA A 14 52.36 9.95 14.27
CA ALA A 14 51.05 9.48 14.74
C ALA A 14 50.91 10.01 16.18
N GLY A 15 49.79 10.65 16.50
CA GLY A 15 49.71 11.48 17.71
C GLY A 15 48.28 11.71 18.17
N CYS A 16 47.64 10.65 18.65
CA CYS A 16 46.34 10.75 19.28
C CYS A 16 46.47 11.41 20.68
N LEU A 17 45.53 12.30 21.00
CA LEU A 17 45.05 12.74 22.32
C LEU A 17 45.97 12.56 23.54
N THR A 18 46.55 13.67 24.03
CA THR A 18 46.47 14.06 25.45
C THR A 18 46.47 15.59 25.57
N LYS A 19 45.49 16.14 26.30
CA LYS A 19 45.32 17.58 26.60
C LYS A 19 46.13 17.91 27.88
N ASP A 20 46.95 18.96 27.85
CA ASP A 20 47.63 19.46 29.07
C ASP A 20 46.60 20.09 30.05
N GLU A 21 46.92 20.08 31.35
CA GLU A 21 46.02 20.50 32.43
C GLU A 21 45.66 22.00 32.42
N PRO A 22 44.45 22.38 32.90
CA PRO A 22 44.06 23.78 33.08
C PRO A 22 44.75 24.43 34.30
N ALA A 23 44.80 25.76 34.32
CA ALA A 23 45.21 26.52 35.50
C ALA A 23 44.40 27.83 35.65
N ASP A 24 43.43 27.77 36.57
CA ASP A 24 42.90 28.91 37.35
C ASP A 24 42.15 30.02 36.56
N ASP A 25 40.90 29.75 36.20
CA ASP A 25 39.83 30.75 36.29
C ASP A 25 38.62 30.14 37.03
N THR A 26 38.35 30.61 38.25
CA THR A 26 37.29 30.06 39.10
C THR A 26 35.99 30.85 38.95
N GLY A 27 35.31 30.66 37.81
CA GLY A 27 33.87 30.86 37.74
C GLY A 27 33.15 29.58 38.19
N PRO A 28 32.03 29.65 38.94
CA PRO A 28 31.09 28.55 38.93
C PRO A 28 30.51 28.45 37.52
N ILE A 29 30.54 27.25 36.93
CA ILE A 29 29.51 26.88 35.98
C ILE A 29 28.29 26.64 36.87
N GLU A 30 27.31 27.53 36.83
CA GLU A 30 25.98 27.17 37.32
C GLU A 30 25.39 26.32 36.20
N THR A 31 25.41 25.00 36.40
CA THR A 31 24.59 24.08 35.62
C THR A 31 23.16 24.40 36.03
N THR A 32 22.42 25.03 35.12
CA THR A 32 21.01 25.34 35.32
C THR A 32 20.21 24.14 34.88
N ASP A 33 19.93 23.24 35.84
CA ASP A 33 18.61 22.64 36.06
C ASP A 33 17.52 23.47 35.32
N VAL A 34 17.10 23.04 34.12
CA VAL A 34 16.20 23.80 33.22
C VAL A 34 14.74 23.44 33.49
N ASP A 35 14.44 22.15 33.65
CA ASP A 35 13.10 21.62 33.95
C ASP A 35 12.68 21.86 35.42
N GLY A 36 13.61 21.76 36.39
CA GLY A 36 13.39 22.01 37.81
C GLY A 36 13.40 20.80 38.75
N ASP A 37 13.83 19.61 38.31
CA ASP A 37 13.82 18.38 39.13
C ASP A 37 14.91 18.35 40.24
N GLY A 38 16.07 18.97 39.98
CA GLY A 38 17.20 19.08 40.90
C GLY A 38 18.50 18.35 40.51
N TYR A 39 18.59 17.71 39.35
CA TYR A 39 19.83 17.25 38.72
C TYR A 39 20.41 18.35 37.80
N SER A 40 21.17 17.97 36.76
CA SER A 40 21.62 18.78 35.62
C SER A 40 22.79 18.14 34.87
N ALA A 41 22.96 18.48 33.60
CA ALA A 41 24.01 17.99 32.72
C ALA A 41 25.42 18.23 33.29
N PRO A 42 26.36 17.26 33.21
CA PRO A 42 26.29 15.98 32.52
C PRO A 42 26.06 14.81 33.50
N ALA A 43 25.34 15.03 34.60
CA ALA A 43 24.76 13.93 35.36
C ALA A 43 23.41 13.56 34.73
N ASP A 44 22.65 14.59 34.35
CA ASP A 44 21.47 14.43 33.51
C ASP A 44 21.79 14.00 32.08
N CYS A 45 20.86 13.28 31.48
CA CYS A 45 20.88 12.85 30.08
C CYS A 45 19.82 13.55 29.21
N ASP A 46 18.75 14.12 29.78
CA ASP A 46 17.93 15.14 29.12
C ASP A 46 17.59 16.29 30.10
N ASP A 47 18.49 17.29 30.10
CA ASP A 47 18.44 18.51 30.95
C ASP A 47 17.18 19.38 30.70
N GLU A 48 16.30 19.02 29.74
CA GLU A 48 15.02 19.69 29.46
C GLU A 48 13.75 18.89 29.85
N ASP A 49 13.84 17.62 30.31
CA ASP A 49 12.69 16.83 30.83
C ASP A 49 12.92 16.21 32.22
N ALA A 50 12.20 16.73 33.22
CA ALA A 50 12.17 16.28 34.61
C ALA A 50 11.77 14.80 34.84
N ALA A 51 11.33 14.07 33.82
CA ALA A 51 11.08 12.63 33.88
C ALA A 51 12.36 11.77 33.70
N ILE A 52 13.38 12.31 33.03
CA ILE A 52 14.62 11.62 32.65
C ILE A 52 15.75 12.20 33.53
N ASN A 53 16.31 11.42 34.45
CA ASN A 53 17.41 11.84 35.34
C ASN A 53 17.96 10.67 36.19
N PRO A 54 19.18 10.76 36.77
CA PRO A 54 19.76 9.75 37.68
C PRO A 54 19.02 9.44 39.00
N GLY A 55 17.81 9.96 39.20
CA GLY A 55 16.90 9.63 40.29
C GLY A 55 15.53 9.11 39.85
N ALA A 56 15.28 8.99 38.55
CA ALA A 56 14.09 8.43 37.95
C ALA A 56 14.00 6.91 38.16
N ALA A 57 13.00 6.29 37.54
CA ALA A 57 12.85 4.84 37.47
C ALA A 57 12.24 4.48 36.12
N GLU A 58 12.82 3.48 35.46
CA GLU A 58 12.44 3.05 34.12
C GLU A 58 10.93 2.80 33.97
N ALA A 59 10.39 3.34 32.87
CA ALA A 59 9.18 2.89 32.21
C ALA A 59 9.55 1.93 31.06
N CYS A 60 8.54 1.26 30.50
CA CYS A 60 8.69 0.60 29.20
C CYS A 60 8.33 1.63 28.12
N ASP A 61 9.24 2.57 27.83
CA ASP A 61 9.06 3.61 26.81
C ASP A 61 10.22 3.70 25.81
N GLY A 62 11.26 2.87 25.96
CA GLY A 62 12.42 2.83 25.09
C GLY A 62 13.50 3.87 25.43
N VAL A 63 13.34 4.62 26.52
CA VAL A 63 14.26 5.67 26.97
C VAL A 63 15.01 5.21 28.23
N ASP A 64 16.31 5.51 28.30
CA ASP A 64 17.15 5.37 29.51
C ASP A 64 16.74 6.44 30.53
N ASN A 65 15.60 6.24 31.21
CA ASN A 65 15.03 7.28 32.07
C ASN A 65 15.97 7.59 33.24
N ASN A 66 16.73 6.61 33.75
CA ASN A 66 17.65 6.77 34.89
C ASN A 66 19.12 7.09 34.53
N CYS A 67 19.42 7.32 33.25
CA CYS A 67 20.74 7.68 32.72
C CYS A 67 21.89 6.71 33.12
N ASP A 68 21.61 5.41 33.22
CA ASP A 68 22.56 4.34 33.61
C ASP A 68 23.38 3.84 32.40
N GLY A 69 22.81 3.90 31.19
CA GLY A 69 23.38 3.39 29.95
C GLY A 69 22.64 2.18 29.36
N THR A 70 21.45 1.87 29.87
CA THR A 70 20.45 0.97 29.27
C THR A 70 19.07 1.63 29.33
N ALA A 71 18.16 1.24 28.44
CA ALA A 71 16.75 1.61 28.51
C ALA A 71 15.94 0.43 29.04
N ASP A 72 14.83 0.72 29.72
CA ASP A 72 13.85 -0.24 30.21
C ASP A 72 14.43 -1.32 31.19
N GLU A 73 15.61 -1.14 31.81
CA GLU A 73 16.25 -2.26 32.53
C GLU A 73 15.58 -2.64 33.85
N GLY A 74 14.91 -3.80 33.86
CA GLY A 74 14.30 -4.36 35.06
C GLY A 74 12.94 -3.76 35.43
N VAL A 75 12.39 -2.91 34.55
CA VAL A 75 10.95 -2.75 34.39
C VAL A 75 10.44 -3.77 33.36
N THR A 76 9.22 -4.24 33.56
CA THR A 76 8.45 -5.07 32.62
C THR A 76 6.98 -4.84 32.91
N LEU A 77 6.18 -4.66 31.88
CA LEU A 77 4.74 -4.81 31.95
C LEU A 77 4.39 -6.31 32.06
N THR A 78 3.26 -6.59 32.70
CA THR A 78 2.68 -7.94 32.72
C THR A 78 1.64 -8.02 31.62
N PHE A 79 1.75 -9.02 30.76
CA PHE A 79 0.76 -9.35 29.73
C PHE A 79 0.15 -10.72 30.04
N PHE A 80 -1.06 -10.94 29.55
CA PHE A 80 -1.96 -12.05 29.89
C PHE A 80 -2.28 -12.82 28.62
N ALA A 81 -2.30 -14.15 28.66
CA ALA A 81 -2.55 -14.94 27.45
C ALA A 81 -3.94 -14.63 26.90
N ASP A 82 -4.05 -14.54 25.58
CA ASP A 82 -5.28 -14.32 24.83
C ASP A 82 -5.50 -15.59 23.97
N GLY A 83 -6.32 -16.50 24.47
CA GLY A 83 -6.43 -17.88 24.01
C GLY A 83 -7.39 -18.11 22.84
N ASP A 84 -8.35 -17.20 22.64
CA ASP A 84 -9.38 -17.26 21.60
C ASP A 84 -9.41 -16.06 20.64
N GLY A 85 -8.84 -14.90 21.04
CA GLY A 85 -8.62 -13.74 20.19
C GLY A 85 -9.57 -12.56 20.40
N ASP A 86 -10.28 -12.45 21.52
CA ASP A 86 -11.21 -11.34 21.78
C ASP A 86 -10.53 -10.04 22.29
N GLY A 87 -9.30 -10.13 22.79
CA GLY A 87 -8.48 -9.01 23.28
C GLY A 87 -8.45 -8.84 24.80
N TYR A 88 -9.19 -9.64 25.57
CA TYR A 88 -9.00 -9.86 27.00
C TYR A 88 -8.09 -11.10 27.22
N GLY A 89 -7.83 -11.51 28.47
CA GLY A 89 -6.91 -12.63 28.70
C GLY A 89 -6.67 -13.09 30.15
N ASP A 90 -6.27 -14.35 30.31
CA ASP A 90 -6.25 -15.07 31.60
C ASP A 90 -5.33 -14.42 32.65
N PRO A 91 -5.86 -13.91 33.78
CA PRO A 91 -5.06 -13.41 34.91
C PRO A 91 -4.14 -14.46 35.56
N SER A 92 -4.25 -15.74 35.20
CA SER A 92 -3.41 -16.86 35.65
C SER A 92 -2.26 -17.22 34.69
N ALA A 93 -2.35 -16.85 33.40
CA ALA A 93 -1.39 -17.23 32.35
C ALA A 93 -0.49 -16.08 31.90
N THR A 94 0.26 -15.49 32.84
CA THR A 94 1.00 -14.24 32.57
C THR A 94 2.39 -14.42 31.95
N THR A 95 2.88 -13.35 31.31
CA THR A 95 4.26 -13.14 30.87
C THR A 95 4.75 -11.73 31.21
N GLU A 96 6.07 -11.50 31.20
CA GLU A 96 6.71 -10.21 31.52
C GLU A 96 7.53 -9.72 30.30
N ALA A 97 7.19 -8.55 29.77
CA ALA A 97 7.83 -7.91 28.60
C ALA A 97 7.60 -6.38 28.63
N CYS A 98 8.11 -5.62 27.66
CA CYS A 98 7.71 -4.21 27.48
C CYS A 98 6.67 -4.00 26.37
N GLU A 99 6.66 -4.85 25.35
CA GLU A 99 5.61 -4.92 24.32
C GLU A 99 4.81 -6.23 24.46
N ALA A 100 3.55 -6.23 24.04
CA ALA A 100 2.67 -7.39 24.10
C ALA A 100 3.15 -8.52 23.17
N PRO A 101 3.50 -9.71 23.69
CA PRO A 101 3.88 -10.84 22.83
C PRO A 101 2.67 -11.36 22.03
N SER A 102 2.89 -11.90 20.83
CA SER A 102 1.81 -12.49 20.02
C SER A 102 1.08 -13.61 20.79
N GLY A 103 -0.26 -13.50 20.90
CA GLY A 103 -1.11 -14.35 21.74
C GLY A 103 -1.20 -13.89 23.21
N TYR A 104 -0.94 -12.61 23.47
CA TYR A 104 -1.10 -11.99 24.79
C TYR A 104 -1.65 -10.56 24.68
N THR A 105 -2.52 -10.17 25.60
CA THR A 105 -3.07 -8.81 25.77
C THR A 105 -2.50 -8.12 27.02
N ALA A 106 -2.78 -6.83 27.18
CA ALA A 106 -2.47 -6.05 28.38
C ALA A 106 -3.59 -6.04 29.43
N ASP A 107 -4.82 -6.43 29.07
CA ASP A 107 -5.91 -6.57 30.03
C ASP A 107 -5.90 -7.98 30.67
N SER A 108 -6.45 -8.10 31.88
CA SER A 108 -6.35 -9.28 32.75
C SER A 108 -7.68 -9.70 33.35
N THR A 109 -8.76 -9.30 32.68
CA THR A 109 -10.11 -9.27 33.26
C THR A 109 -11.06 -10.31 32.66
N ASP A 110 -10.60 -11.09 31.68
CA ASP A 110 -11.26 -12.29 31.19
C ASP A 110 -11.46 -13.34 32.31
N CYS A 111 -12.54 -14.11 32.17
CA CYS A 111 -12.93 -15.19 33.07
C CYS A 111 -13.03 -16.59 32.43
N ASP A 112 -12.93 -16.74 31.09
CA ASP A 112 -12.81 -18.05 30.38
C ASP A 112 -12.10 -17.95 29.00
N ASP A 113 -10.76 -17.75 29.00
CA ASP A 113 -9.67 -17.80 27.97
C ASP A 113 -9.71 -18.93 26.89
N ALA A 114 -10.91 -19.31 26.47
CA ALA A 114 -11.23 -20.33 25.48
C ALA A 114 -12.62 -20.11 24.84
N ASN A 115 -13.28 -18.98 25.10
CA ASN A 115 -14.64 -18.65 24.68
C ASN A 115 -14.89 -17.12 24.58
N ALA A 116 -14.54 -16.53 23.42
CA ALA A 116 -14.78 -15.14 23.00
C ALA A 116 -16.25 -14.60 23.03
N GLU A 117 -17.19 -15.32 23.66
CA GLU A 117 -18.53 -14.83 24.03
C GLU A 117 -18.66 -14.55 25.56
N VAL A 118 -17.54 -14.59 26.30
CA VAL A 118 -17.44 -14.38 27.76
C VAL A 118 -16.30 -13.40 28.06
N TYR A 119 -16.63 -12.12 28.27
CA TYR A 119 -15.65 -11.07 28.52
C TYR A 119 -16.24 -9.86 29.28
N PRO A 120 -15.40 -9.05 29.95
CA PRO A 120 -15.78 -7.83 30.68
C PRO A 120 -16.76 -6.89 29.96
N GLY A 121 -18.03 -6.93 30.36
CA GLY A 121 -19.10 -6.12 29.77
C GLY A 121 -19.68 -6.65 28.45
N ALA A 122 -19.64 -7.98 28.23
CA ALA A 122 -20.54 -8.66 27.30
C ALA A 122 -22.02 -8.48 27.71
N ALA A 123 -22.94 -9.14 27.02
CA ALA A 123 -24.37 -9.11 27.35
C ALA A 123 -24.82 -10.46 27.90
N GLU A 124 -25.26 -10.48 29.16
CA GLU A 124 -25.77 -11.68 29.84
C GLU A 124 -26.85 -12.42 29.03
N ARG A 125 -26.79 -13.76 29.11
CA ARG A 125 -27.69 -14.70 28.42
C ARG A 125 -28.08 -15.78 29.39
N CYS A 126 -29.30 -16.29 29.31
CA CYS A 126 -29.87 -17.28 30.24
C CYS A 126 -29.27 -18.70 30.10
N GLU A 127 -27.95 -18.82 30.14
CA GLU A 127 -27.17 -20.05 29.96
C GLU A 127 -26.38 -20.45 31.23
N GLY A 128 -26.45 -19.64 32.29
CA GLY A 128 -25.81 -19.91 33.58
C GLY A 128 -24.28 -19.75 33.55
N LEU A 129 -23.79 -18.93 32.63
CA LEU A 129 -22.43 -18.40 32.60
C LEU A 129 -22.42 -16.98 33.20
N ASP A 130 -21.23 -16.50 33.54
CA ASP A 130 -20.92 -15.13 33.94
C ASP A 130 -20.37 -14.49 32.65
N ASN A 131 -21.24 -14.11 31.70
CA ASN A 131 -20.80 -13.70 30.36
C ASN A 131 -20.07 -12.35 30.43
N ASP A 132 -20.51 -11.42 31.28
CA ASP A 132 -19.90 -10.09 31.43
C ASP A 132 -18.73 -10.01 32.45
N CYS A 133 -18.41 -11.13 33.12
CA CYS A 133 -17.36 -11.28 34.14
C CYS A 133 -17.50 -10.39 35.42
N ASP A 134 -18.67 -9.80 35.71
CA ASP A 134 -18.97 -9.08 36.98
C ASP A 134 -18.91 -9.96 38.25
N SER A 135 -19.01 -11.29 38.10
CA SER A 135 -19.26 -12.27 39.17
C SER A 135 -20.69 -12.34 39.72
N ALA A 136 -21.63 -11.73 39.01
CA ALA A 136 -23.02 -12.18 38.95
C ALA A 136 -23.20 -13.24 37.83
N VAL A 137 -24.44 -13.54 37.46
CA VAL A 137 -24.87 -14.58 36.50
C VAL A 137 -26.35 -14.28 36.21
N ASP A 138 -26.70 -14.10 34.93
CA ASP A 138 -28.04 -13.84 34.42
C ASP A 138 -28.77 -12.62 35.05
N GLU A 139 -28.10 -11.60 35.61
CA GLU A 139 -28.76 -10.58 36.48
C GLU A 139 -29.53 -9.46 35.77
N ASP A 140 -29.14 -9.04 34.56
CA ASP A 140 -29.88 -8.03 33.76
C ASP A 140 -30.96 -8.65 32.83
N VAL A 141 -31.16 -9.99 32.87
CA VAL A 141 -32.16 -10.74 32.05
C VAL A 141 -33.34 -11.33 32.84
N GLN A 142 -33.47 -11.02 34.13
CA GLN A 142 -34.53 -11.56 35.01
C GLN A 142 -35.89 -10.85 34.86
N SER A 143 -36.98 -11.63 35.02
CA SER A 143 -38.37 -11.17 35.05
C SER A 143 -39.05 -11.47 36.39
N GLN A 144 -40.06 -10.68 36.75
CA GLN A 144 -40.82 -10.85 38.00
C GLN A 144 -41.98 -11.84 37.82
N TRP A 145 -42.02 -12.86 38.67
CA TRP A 145 -43.07 -13.89 38.74
C TRP A 145 -43.67 -13.93 40.15
N TYR A 146 -44.94 -14.30 40.29
CA TYR A 146 -45.70 -14.38 41.55
C TYR A 146 -45.97 -15.83 41.93
N ALA A 147 -45.92 -16.17 43.22
CA ALA A 147 -46.04 -17.56 43.67
C ALA A 147 -47.43 -18.15 43.37
N ASP A 148 -47.48 -19.02 42.38
CA ASP A 148 -48.63 -19.85 42.00
C ASP A 148 -48.65 -21.04 42.98
N SER A 149 -49.34 -20.83 44.11
CA SER A 149 -49.15 -21.66 45.31
C SER A 149 -50.04 -22.92 45.31
N ASP A 150 -51.04 -22.93 44.44
CA ASP A 150 -52.06 -23.95 44.26
C ASP A 150 -52.14 -24.48 42.81
N GLY A 151 -51.85 -23.66 41.79
CA GLY A 151 -51.45 -24.10 40.45
C GLY A 151 -52.35 -23.68 39.28
N ASP A 152 -53.16 -22.63 39.39
CA ASP A 152 -54.13 -22.27 38.34
C ASP A 152 -53.62 -21.27 37.28
N ASN A 153 -52.40 -20.75 37.45
CA ASN A 153 -51.73 -19.71 36.68
C ASN A 153 -52.07 -18.23 37.01
N PHE A 154 -52.72 -17.96 38.14
CA PHE A 154 -52.77 -16.64 38.79
C PHE A 154 -52.02 -16.71 40.14
N GLY A 155 -51.05 -15.82 40.40
CA GLY A 155 -50.14 -15.96 41.56
C GLY A 155 -50.24 -14.88 42.65
N ASP A 156 -49.78 -15.20 43.87
CA ASP A 156 -49.84 -14.28 45.02
C ASP A 156 -49.04 -12.99 44.78
N ALA A 157 -49.78 -11.89 44.63
CA ALA A 157 -49.25 -10.53 44.46
C ALA A 157 -48.40 -10.03 45.65
N ALA A 158 -48.39 -10.74 46.79
CA ALA A 158 -47.54 -10.50 47.95
C ALA A 158 -46.27 -11.38 48.01
N ALA A 159 -46.11 -12.37 47.12
CA ALA A 159 -44.97 -13.29 47.06
C ALA A 159 -44.20 -13.30 45.71
N PRO A 160 -43.70 -12.16 45.22
CA PRO A 160 -42.89 -12.11 44.00
C PRO A 160 -41.48 -12.72 44.15
N LEU A 161 -40.96 -13.24 43.04
CA LEU A 161 -39.60 -13.75 42.83
C LEU A 161 -39.10 -13.31 41.44
N GLU A 162 -37.87 -12.81 41.36
CA GLU A 162 -37.20 -12.52 40.08
C GLU A 162 -36.52 -13.80 39.56
N SER A 163 -36.63 -14.08 38.26
CA SER A 163 -35.99 -15.21 37.57
C SER A 163 -36.06 -15.04 36.04
N CYS A 164 -35.07 -15.56 35.32
CA CYS A 164 -34.94 -15.44 33.87
C CYS A 164 -36.06 -16.22 33.17
N ASP A 165 -36.14 -17.52 33.48
CA ASP A 165 -37.28 -18.40 33.16
C ASP A 165 -38.28 -18.45 34.32
N PRO A 166 -39.56 -18.80 34.06
CA PRO A 166 -40.57 -19.01 35.11
C PRO A 166 -40.12 -20.06 36.14
N PRO A 167 -39.96 -19.71 37.42
CA PRO A 167 -39.70 -20.69 38.47
C PRO A 167 -40.89 -21.65 38.60
N GLY A 168 -40.63 -22.95 38.76
CA GLY A 168 -41.72 -23.93 38.95
C GLY A 168 -42.55 -23.60 40.20
N GLY A 169 -43.84 -23.31 40.01
CA GLY A 169 -44.74 -22.77 41.05
C GLY A 169 -44.79 -21.24 41.11
N TYR A 170 -44.46 -20.55 40.02
CA TYR A 170 -44.56 -19.09 39.88
C TYR A 170 -45.03 -18.68 38.48
N VAL A 171 -45.91 -17.68 38.39
CA VAL A 171 -46.58 -17.22 37.14
C VAL A 171 -46.65 -15.69 37.04
N ALA A 172 -46.99 -15.19 35.85
CA ALA A 172 -46.87 -13.75 35.54
C ALA A 172 -48.13 -12.91 35.82
N ASP A 173 -49.31 -13.53 35.91
CA ASP A 173 -50.54 -12.84 36.34
C ASP A 173 -50.68 -12.90 37.87
N SER A 174 -51.40 -11.94 38.45
CA SER A 174 -51.49 -11.76 39.91
C SER A 174 -52.89 -11.27 40.34
N THR A 175 -53.93 -11.89 39.79
CA THR A 175 -55.35 -11.48 39.98
C THR A 175 -56.25 -12.55 40.60
N ASP A 176 -55.64 -13.54 41.26
CA ASP A 176 -56.31 -14.53 42.10
C ASP A 176 -57.16 -13.84 43.22
N CYS A 177 -58.16 -14.57 43.75
CA CYS A 177 -58.96 -14.17 44.89
C CYS A 177 -58.81 -15.05 46.16
N ASP A 178 -58.20 -16.24 46.12
CA ASP A 178 -57.84 -17.04 47.31
C ASP A 178 -56.66 -17.99 47.00
N ASP A 179 -55.42 -17.53 47.23
CA ASP A 179 -54.12 -18.11 46.78
C ASP A 179 -53.70 -19.47 47.43
N ASP A 180 -54.68 -20.30 47.77
CA ASP A 180 -54.63 -21.62 48.42
C ASP A 180 -55.67 -22.62 47.79
N GLU A 181 -56.44 -22.26 46.73
CA GLU A 181 -57.57 -23.04 46.14
C GLU A 181 -57.78 -22.81 44.60
N PRO A 182 -57.22 -23.67 43.72
CA PRO A 182 -56.97 -23.39 42.29
C PRO A 182 -58.20 -23.59 41.38
N ALA A 183 -59.39 -23.51 41.98
CA ALA A 183 -60.68 -23.50 41.30
C ALA A 183 -61.43 -22.17 41.49
N SER A 184 -60.83 -21.20 42.19
CA SER A 184 -61.42 -19.91 42.55
C SER A 184 -60.71 -18.76 41.83
N PHE A 185 -60.81 -18.72 40.50
CA PHE A 185 -60.16 -17.71 39.66
C PHE A 185 -61.15 -16.96 38.73
N PRO A 186 -60.84 -15.71 38.32
CA PRO A 186 -61.77 -14.84 37.61
C PRO A 186 -62.39 -15.42 36.32
N GLY A 187 -63.57 -16.03 36.43
CA GLY A 187 -64.36 -16.57 35.32
C GLY A 187 -64.59 -18.09 35.28
N ASN A 188 -64.16 -18.86 36.28
CA ASN A 188 -64.31 -20.33 36.31
C ASN A 188 -65.78 -20.79 36.57
N PRO A 189 -66.41 -21.63 35.73
CA PRO A 189 -67.84 -21.95 35.88
C PRO A 189 -68.22 -22.69 37.19
N GLU A 190 -69.07 -22.04 37.98
CA GLU A 190 -69.68 -22.54 39.24
C GLU A 190 -70.01 -24.04 39.28
N ALA A 191 -69.44 -24.71 40.29
CA ALA A 191 -69.66 -26.10 40.63
C ALA A 191 -70.79 -26.26 41.68
N CYS A 192 -70.58 -27.13 42.68
CA CYS A 192 -71.45 -27.37 43.84
C CYS A 192 -70.59 -27.85 45.04
N ASP A 193 -69.63 -27.01 45.44
CA ASP A 193 -68.55 -27.26 46.40
C ASP A 193 -68.57 -26.33 47.64
N GLU A 194 -69.52 -25.38 47.69
CA GLU A 194 -69.63 -24.25 48.64
C GLU A 194 -68.55 -23.13 48.48
N LEU A 195 -67.90 -23.00 47.32
CA LEU A 195 -66.90 -21.95 46.96
C LEU A 195 -67.42 -20.92 45.92
N ASP A 196 -66.60 -19.90 45.61
CA ASP A 196 -66.90 -18.73 44.75
C ASP A 196 -66.03 -18.84 43.48
N ASN A 197 -66.36 -19.80 42.60
CA ASN A 197 -65.40 -20.33 41.62
C ASN A 197 -64.96 -19.26 40.60
N ASP A 198 -65.85 -18.37 40.16
CA ASP A 198 -65.51 -17.30 39.20
C ASP A 198 -65.06 -15.97 39.84
N CYS A 199 -64.87 -15.93 41.16
CA CYS A 199 -64.60 -14.73 41.96
C CYS A 199 -65.64 -13.59 41.81
N ASP A 200 -66.89 -13.84 41.35
CA ASP A 200 -67.92 -12.80 41.20
C ASP A 200 -68.62 -12.38 42.51
N VAL A 201 -68.37 -13.11 43.60
CA VAL A 201 -68.98 -13.04 44.95
C VAL A 201 -70.33 -13.74 45.12
N THR A 202 -70.53 -14.86 44.39
CA THR A 202 -71.68 -15.79 44.53
C THR A 202 -71.20 -17.26 44.66
N VAL A 203 -72.11 -18.24 44.88
CA VAL A 203 -71.78 -19.64 45.28
C VAL A 203 -72.94 -20.64 44.98
N ASP A 204 -72.63 -21.80 44.39
CA ASP A 204 -73.42 -23.06 44.25
C ASP A 204 -74.80 -22.97 43.54
N GLU A 205 -74.85 -22.75 42.21
CA GLU A 205 -76.14 -22.62 41.46
C GLU A 205 -76.67 -23.77 40.54
N GLY A 206 -76.22 -25.03 40.74
CA GLY A 206 -77.15 -26.17 40.99
C GLY A 206 -77.32 -27.34 39.98
N VAL A 207 -76.77 -28.54 40.30
CA VAL A 207 -76.75 -29.77 39.45
C VAL A 207 -77.56 -31.01 40.01
N THR A 208 -77.16 -32.33 40.04
CA THR A 208 -78.16 -33.49 40.00
C THR A 208 -77.90 -34.91 39.33
N THR A 209 -76.82 -35.72 39.52
CA THR A 209 -76.63 -37.09 38.85
C THR A 209 -76.40 -38.39 39.72
N THR A 210 -75.47 -39.34 39.43
CA THR A 210 -75.30 -40.73 40.04
C THR A 210 -74.00 -41.43 39.58
N TYR A 211 -73.20 -42.12 40.42
CA TYR A 211 -71.75 -42.31 40.09
C TYR A 211 -71.05 -43.67 40.44
N TYR A 212 -69.91 -43.97 39.80
CA TYR A 212 -68.94 -45.10 39.83
C TYR A 212 -67.54 -44.58 40.21
N VAL A 213 -66.54 -45.36 40.62
CA VAL A 213 -65.28 -44.77 41.17
C VAL A 213 -64.47 -44.09 40.07
N ASP A 214 -63.82 -42.99 40.43
CA ASP A 214 -63.08 -42.08 39.55
C ASP A 214 -61.99 -41.49 40.44
N SER A 215 -60.84 -42.14 40.47
CA SER A 215 -59.79 -41.92 41.47
C SER A 215 -58.89 -40.72 41.13
N ASP A 216 -59.08 -40.16 39.94
CA ASP A 216 -58.34 -39.15 39.20
C ASP A 216 -59.20 -37.94 38.80
N ALA A 217 -60.52 -38.06 38.86
CA ALA A 217 -61.55 -37.02 38.66
C ALA A 217 -61.81 -36.60 37.20
N ASP A 218 -61.82 -37.55 36.27
CA ASP A 218 -61.91 -37.29 34.82
C ASP A 218 -63.34 -37.23 34.25
N GLY A 219 -64.32 -37.83 34.94
CA GLY A 219 -65.74 -37.83 34.57
C GLY A 219 -66.25 -39.13 33.94
N PHE A 220 -65.36 -40.04 33.54
CA PHE A 220 -65.61 -41.46 33.26
C PHE A 220 -65.25 -42.30 34.50
N GLY A 221 -65.89 -43.46 34.64
CA GLY A 221 -65.75 -44.27 35.85
C GLY A 221 -65.09 -45.61 35.66
N SER A 222 -64.32 -46.03 36.66
CA SER A 222 -63.90 -47.40 36.84
C SER A 222 -64.97 -48.25 37.53
N SER A 223 -65.15 -49.47 37.00
CA SER A 223 -66.11 -50.44 37.52
C SER A 223 -65.80 -51.00 38.92
N ASP A 224 -64.68 -50.60 39.56
CA ASP A 224 -64.22 -51.16 40.84
C ASP A 224 -64.92 -50.59 42.11
N ALA A 225 -65.63 -49.44 42.07
CA ALA A 225 -66.59 -49.01 43.13
C ALA A 225 -67.73 -48.06 42.65
N THR A 226 -68.70 -47.65 43.52
CA THR A 226 -69.89 -46.80 43.15
C THR A 226 -70.56 -46.00 44.30
N THR A 227 -71.23 -44.85 44.02
CA THR A 227 -71.99 -43.99 44.99
C THR A 227 -73.07 -43.04 44.35
N GLN A 228 -73.73 -42.16 45.13
CA GLN A 228 -74.74 -41.15 44.67
C GLN A 228 -74.87 -39.93 45.60
N ALA A 229 -74.95 -38.69 45.08
CA ALA A 229 -75.48 -37.50 45.80
C ALA A 229 -76.20 -36.51 44.85
N CYS A 230 -76.19 -35.21 45.16
CA CYS A 230 -76.62 -34.18 44.20
C CYS A 230 -75.62 -34.19 43.04
N ASP A 231 -74.42 -33.80 43.38
CA ASP A 231 -73.29 -33.73 42.49
C ASP A 231 -72.39 -34.91 42.81
N THR A 232 -71.32 -35.03 42.05
CA THR A 232 -70.36 -36.11 42.09
C THR A 232 -69.76 -36.25 43.49
N PRO A 233 -70.09 -37.29 44.29
CA PRO A 233 -69.51 -37.43 45.62
C PRO A 233 -68.05 -37.80 45.43
N THR A 234 -67.15 -37.05 46.05
CA THR A 234 -65.70 -37.03 45.75
C THR A 234 -65.07 -38.40 45.48
N GLY A 235 -64.45 -38.54 44.31
CA GLY A 235 -63.76 -39.74 43.83
C GLY A 235 -64.63 -40.70 43.02
N TYR A 236 -65.60 -40.19 42.24
CA TYR A 236 -66.57 -40.97 41.47
C TYR A 236 -67.02 -40.23 40.16
N ALA A 237 -67.59 -40.90 39.13
CA ALA A 237 -68.01 -40.42 37.78
C ALA A 237 -69.32 -41.11 37.28
N ASP A 238 -70.05 -40.69 36.23
CA ASP A 238 -71.43 -41.23 35.94
C ASP A 238 -71.61 -42.48 35.04
N ASP A 239 -70.53 -43.12 34.55
CA ASP A 239 -70.52 -44.41 33.83
C ASP A 239 -69.41 -45.38 34.29
N ASP A 240 -69.19 -46.51 33.58
CA ASP A 240 -68.20 -47.55 33.96
C ASP A 240 -67.22 -47.94 32.84
N ASP A 241 -66.80 -46.97 32.00
CA ASP A 241 -66.09 -47.18 30.74
C ASP A 241 -64.58 -46.72 30.70
N ASP A 242 -64.01 -46.15 31.78
CA ASP A 242 -62.58 -45.75 31.88
C ASP A 242 -61.59 -46.97 31.86
N CYS A 243 -60.34 -46.73 31.42
CA CYS A 243 -59.29 -47.75 31.35
C CYS A 243 -58.04 -47.59 32.27
N ASP A 244 -57.78 -46.45 32.93
CA ASP A 244 -56.74 -46.31 33.98
C ASP A 244 -56.99 -45.23 35.07
N ASP A 245 -58.18 -45.22 35.73
CA ASP A 245 -58.55 -44.76 37.12
C ASP A 245 -57.40 -44.17 37.99
N GLY A 246 -56.76 -43.11 37.52
CA GLY A 246 -55.42 -42.68 37.93
C GLY A 246 -54.74 -41.65 37.01
N ASP A 247 -55.22 -41.44 35.78
CA ASP A 247 -54.75 -40.41 34.83
C ASP A 247 -55.90 -39.88 33.95
N ALA A 248 -56.40 -38.70 34.33
CA ALA A 248 -57.57 -38.03 33.75
C ALA A 248 -57.42 -37.52 32.29
N SER A 249 -56.47 -38.08 31.54
CA SER A 249 -56.24 -37.84 30.11
C SER A 249 -56.47 -39.08 29.24
N ILE A 250 -57.02 -40.16 29.82
CA ILE A 250 -57.11 -41.50 29.22
C ILE A 250 -58.55 -42.06 29.36
N ASN A 251 -59.47 -41.68 28.46
CA ASN A 251 -60.88 -42.12 28.50
C ASN A 251 -61.57 -42.18 27.12
N PRO A 252 -62.71 -42.90 26.98
CA PRO A 252 -63.32 -43.18 25.67
C PRO A 252 -63.98 -42.03 24.88
N ASP A 253 -64.03 -40.81 25.40
CA ASP A 253 -64.38 -39.60 24.62
C ASP A 253 -63.17 -38.64 24.47
N ALA A 254 -61.98 -39.03 24.93
CA ALA A 254 -60.74 -38.30 24.69
C ALA A 254 -60.39 -38.32 23.19
N ASP A 255 -59.78 -37.24 22.72
CA ASP A 255 -59.15 -37.22 21.40
C ASP A 255 -57.75 -37.86 21.51
N GLU A 256 -57.48 -38.94 20.77
CA GLU A 256 -56.16 -39.60 20.64
C GLU A 256 -55.01 -38.59 20.42
N ARG A 257 -53.85 -38.86 21.04
CA ARG A 257 -52.65 -38.01 20.97
C ARG A 257 -51.39 -38.81 20.67
N CYS A 258 -50.36 -38.08 20.26
CA CYS A 258 -49.07 -38.64 19.88
C CYS A 258 -48.06 -38.78 21.06
N ASP A 259 -48.49 -39.33 22.19
CA ASP A 259 -47.74 -39.37 23.46
C ASP A 259 -47.27 -40.78 23.90
N ASN A 260 -47.57 -41.82 23.13
CA ASN A 260 -47.36 -43.26 23.40
C ASN A 260 -48.32 -43.89 24.44
N VAL A 261 -49.50 -43.29 24.64
CA VAL A 261 -50.64 -43.80 25.41
C VAL A 261 -51.81 -44.18 24.47
N ASP A 262 -52.71 -45.00 24.97
CA ASP A 262 -54.00 -45.42 24.37
C ASP A 262 -55.06 -44.49 24.98
N ASN A 263 -55.08 -43.22 24.55
CA ASN A 263 -55.82 -42.14 25.24
C ASN A 263 -57.34 -42.33 25.10
N ASP A 264 -57.83 -42.84 23.95
CA ASP A 264 -59.27 -43.10 23.74
C ASP A 264 -59.74 -44.51 24.16
N CYS A 265 -58.86 -45.30 24.79
CA CYS A 265 -59.11 -46.64 25.31
C CYS A 265 -59.64 -47.67 24.26
N ASP A 266 -59.51 -47.43 22.95
CA ASP A 266 -59.91 -48.35 21.87
C ASP A 266 -59.08 -49.64 21.83
N GLY A 267 -57.78 -49.55 22.16
CA GLY A 267 -56.85 -50.68 22.23
C GLY A 267 -55.78 -50.78 21.12
N ASP A 268 -55.69 -49.79 20.22
CA ASP A 268 -54.46 -49.46 19.48
C ASP A 268 -53.71 -48.29 20.20
N THR A 269 -52.76 -47.58 19.58
CA THR A 269 -51.90 -46.56 20.27
C THR A 269 -51.18 -45.67 19.25
N ASP A 270 -51.11 -44.34 19.47
CA ASP A 270 -50.48 -43.35 18.57
C ASP A 270 -50.99 -43.44 17.10
N GLU A 271 -52.30 -43.61 16.85
CA GLU A 271 -52.77 -43.80 15.46
C GLU A 271 -52.86 -42.51 14.61
N ASP A 272 -52.82 -42.67 13.27
CA ASP A 272 -52.81 -41.57 12.27
C ASP A 272 -54.04 -40.62 12.34
N SER A 273 -55.00 -40.90 13.23
CA SER A 273 -56.20 -40.12 13.52
C SER A 273 -55.99 -39.00 14.56
N ALA A 274 -54.92 -39.06 15.37
CA ALA A 274 -54.71 -38.23 16.54
C ALA A 274 -54.83 -36.70 16.27
N VAL A 275 -55.40 -35.95 17.22
CA VAL A 275 -55.75 -34.54 16.99
C VAL A 275 -54.56 -33.58 16.97
N ASP A 276 -53.45 -33.98 17.59
CA ASP A 276 -52.17 -33.28 17.52
C ASP A 276 -51.18 -33.90 16.52
N ALA A 277 -51.62 -34.88 15.71
CA ALA A 277 -50.81 -35.53 14.68
C ALA A 277 -50.13 -34.50 13.76
N PRO A 278 -48.78 -34.37 13.81
CA PRO A 278 -48.09 -33.37 13.04
C PRO A 278 -48.24 -33.63 11.54
N THR A 279 -48.46 -32.54 10.78
CA THR A 279 -48.37 -32.58 9.32
C THR A 279 -46.90 -32.52 8.94
N TRP A 280 -46.41 -33.60 8.35
CA TRP A 280 -45.07 -33.70 7.79
C TRP A 280 -45.10 -33.39 6.30
N TYR A 281 -44.09 -32.68 5.83
CA TYR A 281 -43.90 -32.27 4.44
C TYR A 281 -42.80 -33.12 3.83
N ILE A 282 -42.95 -33.53 2.58
CA ILE A 282 -41.93 -34.32 1.89
C ILE A 282 -40.60 -33.56 1.86
N ASP A 283 -39.52 -34.30 2.09
CA ASP A 283 -38.12 -33.88 1.97
C ASP A 283 -37.47 -34.85 0.99
N ALA A 284 -37.71 -34.64 -0.31
CA ALA A 284 -37.46 -35.66 -1.33
C ALA A 284 -36.00 -35.70 -1.80
N ASP A 285 -35.23 -34.62 -1.60
CA ASP A 285 -33.80 -34.65 -1.81
C ASP A 285 -32.99 -34.98 -0.54
N ALA A 286 -33.47 -34.62 0.68
CA ALA A 286 -32.81 -34.72 1.99
C ALA A 286 -31.80 -33.61 2.36
N ASP A 287 -32.26 -32.34 2.38
CA ASP A 287 -31.52 -31.20 2.96
C ASP A 287 -31.96 -30.85 4.40
N GLY A 288 -33.25 -31.05 4.73
CA GLY A 288 -33.87 -30.72 6.02
C GLY A 288 -35.06 -29.75 5.94
N TYR A 289 -35.35 -29.20 4.76
CA TYR A 289 -36.55 -28.43 4.44
C TYR A 289 -37.58 -29.33 3.76
N GLY A 290 -38.80 -28.84 3.56
CA GLY A 290 -39.86 -29.69 3.03
C GLY A 290 -40.99 -28.96 2.33
N SER A 291 -41.61 -29.65 1.37
CA SER A 291 -42.52 -29.05 0.41
C SER A 291 -43.99 -29.41 0.64
N THR A 292 -44.87 -28.43 0.42
CA THR A 292 -46.34 -28.63 0.39
C THR A 292 -46.82 -29.50 -0.78
N SER A 293 -45.93 -29.93 -1.67
CA SER A 293 -46.21 -30.81 -2.81
C SER A 293 -46.76 -32.18 -2.41
N TYR A 294 -46.27 -32.77 -1.31
CA TYR A 294 -46.82 -33.97 -0.68
C TYR A 294 -46.71 -33.85 0.83
N THR A 295 -47.84 -33.99 1.52
CA THR A 295 -47.90 -34.02 2.99
C THR A 295 -48.40 -35.37 3.48
N ASP A 296 -47.93 -35.80 4.65
CA ASP A 296 -48.47 -36.92 5.42
C ASP A 296 -48.81 -36.47 6.84
N VAL A 297 -49.75 -37.14 7.51
CA VAL A 297 -50.22 -36.77 8.85
C VAL A 297 -50.21 -38.02 9.71
N GLN A 298 -49.28 -38.08 10.67
CA GLN A 298 -49.06 -39.22 11.56
C GLN A 298 -48.16 -38.83 12.74
N CYS A 299 -48.33 -39.53 13.87
CA CYS A 299 -47.65 -39.19 15.14
C CYS A 299 -46.12 -39.25 15.13
N THR A 300 -45.53 -40.05 14.24
CA THR A 300 -44.06 -40.18 14.12
C THR A 300 -43.57 -39.70 12.75
N GLN A 301 -42.36 -39.14 12.69
CA GLN A 301 -41.77 -38.63 11.44
C GLN A 301 -41.70 -39.73 10.35
N PRO A 302 -42.40 -39.58 9.21
CA PRO A 302 -42.25 -40.51 8.10
C PRO A 302 -40.85 -40.39 7.49
N ALA A 303 -40.30 -41.51 7.01
CA ALA A 303 -38.93 -41.54 6.49
C ALA A 303 -38.83 -40.80 5.14
N GLY A 304 -38.17 -39.64 5.13
CA GLY A 304 -38.07 -38.72 3.98
C GLY A 304 -39.07 -37.56 4.02
N TYR A 305 -39.46 -37.14 5.23
CA TYR A 305 -40.34 -35.99 5.48
C TYR A 305 -39.84 -35.18 6.68
N VAL A 306 -40.13 -33.88 6.73
CA VAL A 306 -39.77 -32.96 7.83
C VAL A 306 -40.97 -32.12 8.30
N ALA A 307 -40.80 -31.32 9.36
CA ALA A 307 -41.89 -30.57 10.01
C ALA A 307 -42.13 -29.14 9.45
N ASN A 308 -41.21 -28.62 8.61
CA ASN A 308 -41.36 -27.30 7.98
C ASN A 308 -41.85 -27.42 6.53
N ALA A 309 -42.38 -26.32 5.98
CA ALA A 309 -43.07 -26.27 4.69
C ALA A 309 -42.45 -25.23 3.74
N ASN A 310 -41.15 -24.95 3.91
CA ASN A 310 -40.53 -23.70 3.48
C ASN A 310 -39.63 -23.85 2.23
N ASP A 311 -39.52 -25.06 1.69
CA ASP A 311 -38.76 -25.42 0.49
C ASP A 311 -39.42 -24.90 -0.79
N CYS A 312 -38.60 -24.34 -1.70
CA CYS A 312 -39.04 -23.81 -2.99
C CYS A 312 -38.76 -24.73 -4.22
N ASP A 313 -37.83 -25.70 -4.17
CA ASP A 313 -37.73 -26.82 -5.13
C ASP A 313 -37.09 -28.10 -4.51
N ASP A 314 -37.94 -28.91 -3.85
CA ASP A 314 -37.86 -30.32 -3.32
C ASP A 314 -37.12 -31.37 -4.16
N LEU A 315 -36.33 -30.94 -5.15
CA LEU A 315 -35.46 -31.75 -5.99
C LEU A 315 -34.01 -31.25 -6.01
N ASP A 316 -33.69 -30.08 -5.42
CA ASP A 316 -32.33 -29.56 -5.33
C ASP A 316 -31.96 -28.95 -3.96
N ARG A 317 -30.85 -29.48 -3.42
CA ARG A 317 -30.29 -29.29 -2.06
C ARG A 317 -29.87 -27.87 -1.69
N THR A 318 -30.03 -26.94 -2.61
CA THR A 318 -29.56 -25.55 -2.50
C THR A 318 -30.69 -24.54 -2.65
N SER A 319 -31.95 -24.97 -2.80
CA SER A 319 -33.14 -24.11 -2.89
C SER A 319 -33.98 -24.18 -1.62
N HIS A 320 -33.45 -23.57 -0.55
CA HIS A 320 -34.01 -23.59 0.80
C HIS A 320 -33.82 -22.24 1.52
N PRO A 321 -34.63 -21.92 2.55
CA PRO A 321 -34.44 -20.73 3.41
C PRO A 321 -32.99 -20.54 3.87
N GLY A 322 -32.35 -19.45 3.43
CA GLY A 322 -30.95 -19.16 3.73
C GLY A 322 -29.95 -20.03 2.95
N GLY A 323 -30.33 -20.47 1.75
CA GLY A 323 -29.43 -20.99 0.72
C GLY A 323 -28.42 -19.93 0.25
N THR A 324 -27.72 -20.21 -0.84
CA THR A 324 -26.72 -19.28 -1.39
C THR A 324 -26.96 -19.14 -2.89
N GLU A 325 -27.39 -17.94 -3.29
CA GLU A 325 -27.66 -17.60 -4.69
C GLU A 325 -26.48 -17.91 -5.62
N THR A 326 -26.83 -18.42 -6.80
CA THR A 326 -25.92 -18.73 -7.91
C THR A 326 -26.56 -18.33 -9.24
N CYS A 327 -25.75 -18.11 -10.27
CA CYS A 327 -26.22 -17.61 -11.57
C CYS A 327 -26.89 -18.68 -12.46
N ASP A 328 -27.92 -19.34 -11.96
CA ASP A 328 -28.63 -20.44 -12.64
C ASP A 328 -30.12 -20.16 -12.95
N GLN A 329 -30.66 -19.02 -12.50
CA GLN A 329 -32.06 -18.58 -12.62
C GLN A 329 -33.07 -19.33 -11.74
N ALA A 330 -32.62 -19.97 -10.67
CA ALA A 330 -33.45 -20.44 -9.57
C ALA A 330 -33.63 -19.36 -8.47
N ASP A 331 -34.44 -19.70 -7.49
CA ASP A 331 -34.58 -19.02 -6.20
C ASP A 331 -33.87 -19.99 -5.22
N ASN A 332 -32.64 -19.69 -4.80
CA ASN A 332 -31.82 -20.58 -3.96
C ASN A 332 -32.06 -20.31 -2.47
N ASP A 333 -32.33 -19.07 -2.06
CA ASP A 333 -32.61 -18.73 -0.66
C ASP A 333 -34.10 -18.75 -0.27
N CYS A 334 -35.00 -18.89 -1.25
CA CYS A 334 -36.47 -18.90 -1.12
C CYS A 334 -37.13 -17.57 -0.69
N ASP A 335 -36.46 -16.40 -0.75
CA ASP A 335 -37.08 -15.10 -0.39
C ASP A 335 -38.05 -14.52 -1.43
N ASN A 336 -38.13 -15.10 -2.64
CA ASN A 336 -38.90 -14.67 -3.82
C ASN A 336 -38.21 -13.60 -4.72
N THR A 337 -36.92 -13.33 -4.53
CA THR A 337 -36.03 -12.87 -5.61
C THR A 337 -35.31 -14.05 -6.29
N VAL A 338 -34.32 -13.78 -7.15
CA VAL A 338 -33.65 -14.70 -8.10
C VAL A 338 -32.34 -14.06 -8.54
N ASP A 339 -31.23 -14.79 -8.42
CA ASP A 339 -29.88 -14.39 -8.87
C ASP A 339 -29.34 -13.10 -8.16
N GLU A 340 -29.77 -12.73 -6.94
CA GLU A 340 -29.26 -11.54 -6.22
C GLU A 340 -28.06 -11.80 -5.30
N SER A 341 -27.10 -10.86 -5.31
CA SER A 341 -25.79 -11.03 -4.64
C SER A 341 -25.09 -12.39 -4.90
N PRO A 342 -25.19 -13.00 -6.10
CA PRO A 342 -24.92 -14.42 -6.27
C PRO A 342 -23.43 -14.73 -6.11
N SER A 343 -23.15 -15.88 -5.52
CA SER A 343 -21.81 -16.28 -5.06
C SER A 343 -20.81 -16.52 -6.19
N ASP A 344 -21.26 -16.97 -7.37
CA ASP A 344 -20.48 -17.04 -8.61
C ASP A 344 -20.70 -15.82 -9.54
N GLY A 345 -21.45 -14.82 -9.06
CA GLY A 345 -21.68 -13.56 -9.75
C GLY A 345 -20.40 -12.78 -10.00
N THR A 346 -20.36 -12.11 -11.17
CA THR A 346 -19.33 -11.11 -11.47
C THR A 346 -19.50 -9.92 -10.53
N LEU A 347 -18.41 -9.41 -9.99
CA LEU A 347 -18.41 -8.19 -9.19
C LEU A 347 -18.52 -6.99 -10.14
N TYR A 348 -19.39 -6.05 -9.81
CA TYR A 348 -19.56 -4.79 -10.53
C TYR A 348 -19.52 -3.62 -9.55
N TYR A 349 -18.97 -2.50 -9.99
CA TYR A 349 -18.67 -1.30 -9.21
C TYR A 349 -19.58 -0.16 -9.68
N ALA A 350 -19.99 0.75 -8.79
CA ALA A 350 -20.93 1.81 -9.14
C ALA A 350 -20.30 2.76 -10.16
N ASP A 351 -21.08 3.17 -11.14
CA ASP A 351 -20.68 4.01 -12.28
C ASP A 351 -21.77 5.10 -12.38
N SER A 352 -21.56 6.19 -11.65
CA SER A 352 -22.56 7.21 -11.34
C SER A 352 -22.59 8.37 -12.34
N ASP A 353 -21.45 8.69 -12.97
CA ASP A 353 -21.31 9.76 -13.97
C ASP A 353 -21.32 9.27 -15.43
N ALA A 354 -21.07 7.97 -15.67
CA ALA A 354 -21.11 7.27 -16.95
C ALA A 354 -19.87 7.39 -17.88
N ASP A 355 -18.66 7.44 -17.31
CA ASP A 355 -17.40 7.35 -18.06
C ASP A 355 -17.05 5.91 -18.51
N GLY A 356 -17.16 4.93 -17.60
CA GLY A 356 -16.85 3.51 -17.80
C GLY A 356 -16.00 2.85 -16.70
N TYR A 357 -15.40 3.61 -15.79
CA TYR A 357 -14.80 3.13 -14.55
C TYR A 357 -15.85 3.17 -13.41
N GLY A 358 -15.47 2.89 -12.17
CA GLY A 358 -16.44 2.92 -11.06
C GLY A 358 -15.90 2.63 -9.65
N ASP A 359 -16.56 3.19 -8.64
CA ASP A 359 -16.10 3.26 -7.25
C ASP A 359 -15.74 1.88 -6.65
N PRO A 360 -14.45 1.61 -6.31
CA PRO A 360 -14.03 0.37 -5.65
C PRO A 360 -14.72 0.13 -4.29
N ASN A 361 -15.19 1.18 -3.64
CA ASN A 361 -15.88 1.12 -2.34
C ASN A 361 -17.37 0.75 -2.46
N THR A 362 -17.99 0.91 -3.63
CA THR A 362 -19.43 0.68 -3.86
C THR A 362 -19.66 -0.42 -4.91
N SER A 363 -19.47 -1.67 -4.49
CA SER A 363 -19.60 -2.84 -5.38
C SER A 363 -20.74 -3.80 -5.01
N GLN A 364 -21.22 -4.57 -6.00
CA GLN A 364 -22.23 -5.63 -5.85
C GLN A 364 -21.96 -6.80 -6.81
N ARG A 365 -22.36 -8.02 -6.43
CA ARG A 365 -22.33 -9.17 -7.35
C ARG A 365 -23.62 -9.27 -8.17
N ALA A 366 -23.48 -9.62 -9.44
CA ALA A 366 -24.61 -9.92 -10.32
C ALA A 366 -24.22 -10.91 -11.45
N CYS A 367 -25.22 -11.54 -12.05
CA CYS A 367 -25.02 -12.40 -13.24
C CYS A 367 -24.91 -11.62 -14.56
N SER A 368 -25.23 -10.32 -14.54
CA SER A 368 -25.08 -9.41 -15.67
C SER A 368 -25.01 -7.96 -15.19
N GLN A 369 -24.22 -7.14 -15.88
CA GLN A 369 -23.99 -5.72 -15.58
C GLN A 369 -25.28 -4.96 -15.19
N PRO A 370 -25.36 -4.47 -13.94
CA PRO A 370 -26.43 -3.57 -13.51
C PRO A 370 -26.39 -2.24 -14.28
N THR A 371 -27.40 -1.37 -14.09
CA THR A 371 -27.43 -0.06 -14.76
C THR A 371 -26.80 1.01 -13.88
N GLY A 372 -25.78 1.71 -14.40
CA GLY A 372 -24.92 2.61 -13.61
C GLY A 372 -23.91 1.84 -12.76
N TYR A 373 -23.36 0.77 -13.36
CA TYR A 373 -22.34 -0.10 -12.77
C TYR A 373 -21.41 -0.63 -13.89
N THR A 374 -20.11 -0.70 -13.65
CA THR A 374 -19.09 -1.25 -14.56
C THR A 374 -18.39 -2.50 -13.97
N THR A 375 -17.42 -3.08 -14.67
CA THR A 375 -16.52 -4.15 -14.17
C THR A 375 -15.10 -3.68 -13.85
N ASP A 376 -14.81 -2.41 -14.10
CA ASP A 376 -13.53 -1.77 -13.80
C ASP A 376 -13.63 -1.05 -12.45
N ASP A 377 -12.58 -1.06 -11.62
CA ASP A 377 -12.62 -0.60 -10.22
C ASP A 377 -11.53 0.41 -9.86
N GLN A 378 -11.00 1.07 -10.87
CA GLN A 378 -9.84 1.96 -10.77
C GLN A 378 -10.23 3.45 -10.73
N ASP A 379 -11.51 3.76 -10.55
CA ASP A 379 -12.04 5.13 -10.41
C ASP A 379 -11.71 5.69 -9.02
N CYS A 380 -11.08 6.87 -9.00
CA CYS A 380 -10.74 7.59 -7.79
C CYS A 380 -11.81 8.62 -7.36
N TYR A 381 -12.76 9.00 -8.23
CA TYR A 381 -13.81 9.99 -7.97
C TYR A 381 -15.07 9.88 -8.89
N ASP A 382 -15.94 8.88 -8.64
CA ASP A 382 -17.32 8.56 -9.17
C ASP A 382 -18.35 9.73 -9.20
N ALA A 383 -17.92 10.98 -9.07
CA ALA A 383 -18.73 12.18 -9.21
C ALA A 383 -18.32 13.07 -10.40
N ASP A 384 -17.21 12.80 -11.08
CA ASP A 384 -16.74 13.58 -12.24
C ASP A 384 -16.11 12.70 -13.34
N ALA A 385 -16.82 12.55 -14.47
CA ALA A 385 -16.50 11.69 -15.62
C ALA A 385 -15.21 12.06 -16.40
N ASP A 386 -14.44 13.03 -15.90
CA ASP A 386 -13.15 13.43 -16.41
C ASP A 386 -12.00 12.85 -15.54
N ALA A 387 -12.29 12.23 -14.38
CA ALA A 387 -11.33 11.73 -13.39
C ALA A 387 -11.18 10.19 -13.40
N TYR A 388 -10.15 9.67 -14.09
CA TYR A 388 -9.94 8.21 -14.26
C TYR A 388 -8.49 7.86 -14.66
N PRO A 389 -8.05 6.59 -14.50
CA PRO A 389 -6.69 6.15 -14.86
C PRO A 389 -6.28 6.49 -16.28
N GLY A 390 -5.27 7.35 -16.41
CA GLY A 390 -4.82 7.85 -17.72
C GLY A 390 -5.88 8.72 -18.40
N SER A 391 -6.55 9.59 -17.63
CA SER A 391 -7.27 10.73 -18.19
C SER A 391 -6.31 11.68 -18.92
N HIS A 392 -6.84 12.36 -19.92
CA HIS A 392 -6.13 13.36 -20.72
C HIS A 392 -6.98 14.65 -20.82
N GLU A 393 -7.70 14.95 -19.74
CA GLU A 393 -8.34 16.25 -19.49
C GLU A 393 -7.51 17.03 -18.44
N THR A 394 -7.80 18.32 -18.23
CA THR A 394 -6.88 19.21 -17.54
C THR A 394 -6.89 19.07 -16.01
N GLU A 395 -5.86 18.42 -15.46
CA GLU A 395 -5.53 18.39 -14.04
C GLU A 395 -5.45 19.83 -13.46
N THR A 396 -6.02 20.04 -12.28
CA THR A 396 -6.14 21.35 -11.62
C THR A 396 -5.63 21.26 -10.17
N PRO A 397 -4.30 21.34 -9.97
CA PRO A 397 -3.68 20.97 -8.71
C PRO A 397 -4.22 21.61 -7.42
N LEU A 398 -4.21 20.79 -6.38
CA LEU A 398 -4.57 21.10 -4.99
C LEU A 398 -6.02 21.60 -4.84
N ASP A 399 -6.90 21.13 -5.72
CA ASP A 399 -8.35 21.41 -5.77
C ASP A 399 -9.14 20.38 -4.94
N GLY A 400 -8.63 19.15 -4.84
CA GLY A 400 -9.23 18.01 -4.16
C GLY A 400 -9.83 16.95 -5.09
N VAL A 401 -9.48 16.98 -6.38
CA VAL A 401 -9.81 15.97 -7.39
C VAL A 401 -8.53 15.57 -8.10
N ASP A 402 -8.15 14.31 -7.93
CA ASP A 402 -7.11 13.63 -8.71
C ASP A 402 -7.73 13.23 -10.06
N THR A 403 -7.22 13.76 -11.19
CA THR A 403 -7.87 13.62 -12.51
C THR A 403 -7.35 12.43 -13.31
N ASP A 404 -6.08 12.04 -13.19
CA ASP A 404 -5.52 10.87 -13.88
C ASP A 404 -5.41 9.61 -13.01
N CYS A 405 -5.86 9.70 -11.75
CA CYS A 405 -5.89 8.66 -10.71
C CYS A 405 -4.51 8.04 -10.39
N ASP A 406 -3.42 8.80 -10.51
CA ASP A 406 -2.08 8.34 -10.09
C ASP A 406 -1.89 8.34 -8.55
N GLY A 407 -2.76 9.07 -7.83
CA GLY A 407 -2.72 9.26 -6.37
C GLY A 407 -2.31 10.67 -5.93
N LEU A 408 -2.02 11.59 -6.85
CA LEU A 408 -1.53 12.95 -6.58
C LEU A 408 -2.40 14.04 -7.24
N ASP A 409 -2.87 14.99 -6.43
CA ASP A 409 -3.62 16.21 -6.82
C ASP A 409 -2.65 17.29 -7.40
N VAL A 410 -1.81 16.91 -8.39
CA VAL A 410 -0.71 17.70 -8.99
C VAL A 410 -0.49 17.39 -10.48
N CYS A 411 0.13 18.30 -11.24
CA CYS A 411 0.39 18.07 -12.67
C CYS A 411 1.57 17.12 -12.91
N THR A 412 1.33 16.03 -13.65
CA THR A 412 2.37 15.11 -14.10
C THR A 412 3.23 15.69 -15.25
N ASP A 413 2.64 16.49 -16.15
CA ASP A 413 3.32 17.11 -17.32
C ASP A 413 3.75 18.60 -17.12
N LEU A 414 4.09 19.36 -18.19
CA LEU A 414 4.55 20.77 -18.12
C LEU A 414 3.43 21.82 -18.30
N ASN A 415 2.21 21.42 -18.61
CA ASN A 415 1.07 22.29 -18.88
C ASN A 415 -0.27 21.85 -18.26
N CYS A 416 -0.30 20.64 -17.68
CA CYS A 416 -1.40 19.98 -17.00
C CYS A 416 -2.53 19.53 -17.94
N ASP A 417 -2.23 19.05 -19.15
CA ASP A 417 -3.26 18.51 -20.09
C ASP A 417 -3.24 16.99 -20.25
N GLY A 418 -2.50 16.28 -19.38
CA GLY A 418 -2.48 14.82 -19.27
C GLY A 418 -1.70 14.14 -20.40
N TRP A 419 -0.97 14.92 -21.21
CA TRP A 419 -0.09 14.44 -22.26
C TRP A 419 1.36 14.69 -21.90
N PRO A 420 2.24 13.68 -21.99
CA PRO A 420 3.65 13.91 -21.71
C PRO A 420 4.31 14.93 -22.63
N ASP A 421 4.86 15.96 -22.00
CA ASP A 421 5.49 17.10 -22.64
C ASP A 421 7.00 16.90 -22.83
N LEU A 422 7.66 17.81 -23.55
CA LEU A 422 9.08 17.68 -23.89
C LEU A 422 9.86 18.97 -23.70
N PHE A 423 10.81 18.98 -22.76
CA PHE A 423 11.80 20.04 -22.64
C PHE A 423 13.07 19.76 -23.46
N ILE A 424 13.54 20.77 -24.21
CA ILE A 424 14.81 20.73 -24.94
C ILE A 424 15.67 21.95 -24.61
N GLY A 425 16.83 21.70 -24.01
CA GLY A 425 17.83 22.73 -23.74
C GLY A 425 18.71 23.05 -24.95
N ASP A 426 18.83 24.34 -25.32
CA ASP A 426 19.70 24.78 -26.43
C ASP A 426 21.07 25.27 -25.96
N HIS A 427 22.13 24.69 -26.51
CA HIS A 427 23.51 24.91 -26.07
C HIS A 427 24.29 25.93 -26.91
N TYR A 428 24.17 25.92 -28.24
CA TYR A 428 24.97 26.80 -29.09
C TYR A 428 24.41 27.02 -30.51
N ASP A 429 23.75 28.16 -30.76
CA ASP A 429 23.22 28.53 -32.09
C ASP A 429 24.30 29.09 -33.06
N GLY A 430 25.53 29.25 -32.57
CA GLY A 430 26.55 30.15 -33.11
C GLY A 430 27.08 31.15 -32.07
N ASN A 431 26.36 31.34 -30.98
CA ASN A 431 26.75 32.03 -29.74
C ASN A 431 26.19 31.26 -28.52
N TYR A 432 26.67 31.59 -27.32
CA TYR A 432 26.21 30.95 -26.06
C TYR A 432 25.17 31.81 -25.31
N THR A 433 24.32 32.53 -26.03
CA THR A 433 23.09 33.15 -25.51
C THR A 433 21.96 32.58 -26.35
N THR A 434 21.27 31.60 -25.78
CA THR A 434 20.36 30.68 -26.46
C THR A 434 18.93 30.84 -25.94
N THR A 435 18.02 29.99 -26.38
CA THR A 435 16.66 29.90 -25.85
C THR A 435 16.28 28.44 -25.88
N SER A 436 16.12 27.84 -24.71
CA SER A 436 15.58 26.49 -24.54
C SER A 436 14.06 26.51 -24.71
N TYR A 437 13.43 25.35 -24.86
CA TYR A 437 12.00 25.25 -25.16
C TYR A 437 11.32 24.12 -24.39
N ALA A 438 10.22 24.44 -23.71
CA ALA A 438 9.18 23.46 -23.41
C ALA A 438 8.29 23.34 -24.65
N PHE A 439 8.10 22.14 -25.17
CA PHE A 439 7.17 21.82 -26.26
C PHE A 439 5.99 21.05 -25.67
N PHE A 440 4.78 21.36 -26.16
CA PHE A 440 3.55 20.75 -25.68
C PHE A 440 3.01 19.71 -26.68
N PHE A 441 2.50 18.57 -26.21
CA PHE A 441 1.98 17.50 -27.09
C PHE A 441 0.47 17.62 -27.33
N ASP A 442 0.03 17.81 -28.59
CA ASP A 442 -1.40 18.03 -28.90
C ASP A 442 -2.26 16.75 -29.02
N GLY A 443 -1.83 15.66 -28.35
CA GLY A 443 -2.37 14.31 -28.52
C GLY A 443 -2.14 13.73 -29.93
N ALA A 444 -1.26 14.34 -30.75
CA ALA A 444 -0.99 13.87 -32.11
C ALA A 444 0.41 14.20 -32.67
N ALA A 445 1.03 15.34 -32.31
CA ALA A 445 2.39 15.71 -32.73
C ALA A 445 2.99 16.82 -31.85
N PHE A 446 4.30 16.74 -31.55
CA PHE A 446 5.01 17.90 -30.98
C PHE A 446 5.19 18.98 -32.05
N SER A 447 4.92 20.26 -31.72
CA SER A 447 4.88 21.30 -32.75
C SER A 447 5.69 22.56 -32.44
N ASP A 448 6.33 23.10 -33.49
CA ASP A 448 7.03 24.39 -33.44
C ASP A 448 6.11 25.60 -33.16
N SER A 449 4.79 25.36 -33.15
CA SER A 449 3.70 26.30 -32.85
C SER A 449 3.28 26.31 -31.37
N ASP A 450 3.39 25.17 -30.69
CA ASP A 450 3.01 25.00 -29.28
C ASP A 450 4.27 24.69 -28.45
N ARG A 451 4.89 25.79 -28.03
CA ARG A 451 6.09 25.79 -27.20
C ARG A 451 6.33 27.12 -26.50
N THR A 452 6.85 27.04 -25.28
CA THR A 452 7.31 28.20 -24.49
C THR A 452 8.83 28.32 -24.54
N GLY A 453 9.33 29.50 -24.95
CA GLY A 453 10.76 29.76 -25.14
C GLY A 453 11.44 30.44 -23.96
N LEU A 454 12.38 29.74 -23.31
CA LEU A 454 13.05 30.13 -22.07
C LEU A 454 14.52 30.57 -22.32
N PRO A 455 14.89 31.86 -22.13
CA PRO A 455 16.23 32.37 -22.49
C PRO A 455 17.37 31.90 -21.56
N THR A 456 18.28 31.10 -22.13
CA THR A 456 19.35 30.36 -21.43
C THR A 456 20.76 30.78 -21.92
N TYR A 457 21.78 30.33 -21.20
CA TYR A 457 23.19 30.63 -21.47
C TYR A 457 23.99 29.35 -21.70
N GLY A 458 23.77 28.77 -22.88
CA GLY A 458 24.40 27.53 -23.30
C GLY A 458 24.09 26.40 -22.33
N ALA A 459 22.80 26.07 -22.20
CA ALA A 459 22.33 24.98 -21.34
C ALA A 459 23.16 23.71 -21.59
N TYR A 460 23.56 23.02 -20.52
CA TYR A 460 24.26 21.74 -20.64
C TYR A 460 23.43 20.54 -20.19
N ASP A 461 22.44 20.82 -19.35
CA ASP A 461 21.63 19.84 -18.65
C ASP A 461 20.36 20.54 -18.13
N VAL A 462 19.31 19.75 -17.95
CA VAL A 462 17.99 20.15 -17.47
C VAL A 462 17.46 19.02 -16.59
N GLU A 463 16.73 19.36 -15.54
CA GLU A 463 15.91 18.45 -14.73
C GLU A 463 14.56 19.15 -14.46
N VAL A 464 13.52 18.38 -14.14
CA VAL A 464 12.14 18.87 -13.92
C VAL A 464 11.51 18.18 -12.71
N ALA A 465 10.85 18.95 -11.84
CA ALA A 465 10.02 18.52 -10.70
C ALA A 465 9.28 19.75 -10.14
N ASP A 466 8.17 19.61 -9.41
CA ASP A 466 7.65 20.68 -8.53
C ASP A 466 8.65 20.92 -7.39
N LEU A 467 9.05 22.18 -7.14
CA LEU A 467 10.04 22.54 -6.11
C LEU A 467 9.54 23.55 -5.06
N ASP A 468 8.29 24.01 -5.12
CA ASP A 468 7.69 24.81 -4.03
C ASP A 468 6.29 24.38 -3.56
N ASP A 469 5.90 23.14 -3.88
CA ASP A 469 4.66 22.44 -3.49
C ASP A 469 3.40 23.19 -3.97
N ASP A 470 3.49 23.79 -5.16
CA ASP A 470 2.46 24.59 -5.83
C ASP A 470 1.57 23.73 -6.76
N GLY A 471 2.01 22.50 -7.05
CA GLY A 471 1.33 21.49 -7.86
C GLY A 471 1.75 21.48 -9.33
N TYR A 472 2.73 22.30 -9.74
CA TYR A 472 3.13 22.47 -11.13
C TYR A 472 4.64 22.28 -11.28
N ASN A 473 5.05 21.40 -12.20
CA ASN A 473 6.45 21.13 -12.49
C ASN A 473 7.30 22.39 -12.76
N ASP A 474 8.45 22.53 -12.10
CA ASP A 474 9.47 23.56 -12.34
C ASP A 474 10.60 23.05 -13.24
N ILE A 475 11.22 23.95 -14.01
CA ILE A 475 12.29 23.60 -14.94
C ILE A 475 13.64 24.13 -14.46
N VAL A 476 14.52 23.22 -14.04
CA VAL A 476 15.88 23.53 -13.54
C VAL A 476 16.90 23.40 -14.67
N ILE A 477 17.70 24.45 -14.94
CA ILE A 477 18.61 24.50 -16.09
C ILE A 477 20.04 24.84 -15.67
N ALA A 478 20.97 23.91 -15.90
CA ALA A 478 22.40 24.12 -15.72
C ALA A 478 22.99 24.97 -16.86
N ASN A 479 23.29 26.24 -16.57
CA ASN A 479 23.91 27.16 -17.54
C ASN A 479 25.44 27.03 -17.56
N TYR A 480 26.02 26.68 -18.71
CA TYR A 480 27.47 26.49 -18.82
C TYR A 480 28.25 27.80 -18.97
N HIS A 481 27.89 28.68 -19.91
CA HIS A 481 28.52 30.00 -20.06
C HIS A 481 27.84 30.89 -21.10
N ASN A 482 28.27 32.14 -21.20
CA ASN A 482 28.00 32.99 -22.37
C ASN A 482 29.29 33.40 -23.10
N ASP A 483 29.18 34.26 -24.12
CA ASP A 483 30.31 34.76 -24.93
C ASP A 483 31.35 35.59 -24.13
N ILE A 484 31.13 35.87 -22.84
CA ILE A 484 31.91 36.79 -22.00
C ILE A 484 32.55 36.10 -20.79
N THR A 485 31.81 35.22 -20.11
CA THR A 485 32.21 34.60 -18.83
C THR A 485 31.57 33.22 -18.66
N ASN A 486 32.27 32.36 -17.90
CA ASN A 486 31.80 31.05 -17.48
C ASN A 486 31.14 31.05 -16.08
N SER A 487 31.45 32.03 -15.23
CA SER A 487 30.65 32.29 -14.03
C SER A 487 29.31 32.89 -14.48
N ILE A 488 28.28 32.05 -14.55
CA ILE A 488 26.91 32.34 -14.95
C ILE A 488 25.99 31.56 -14.01
N ASP A 489 24.92 32.21 -13.58
CA ASP A 489 23.94 31.65 -12.67
C ASP A 489 23.02 30.66 -13.42
N SER A 490 22.77 29.50 -12.81
CA SER A 490 21.80 28.50 -13.30
C SER A 490 20.38 28.90 -12.89
N TYR A 491 19.37 28.36 -13.55
CA TYR A 491 18.00 28.85 -13.43
C TYR A 491 17.03 27.80 -12.92
N ILE A 492 16.06 28.23 -12.11
CA ILE A 492 14.79 27.54 -11.89
C ILE A 492 13.73 28.43 -12.54
N TYR A 493 12.98 27.91 -13.50
CA TYR A 493 11.80 28.55 -14.06
C TYR A 493 10.57 27.99 -13.38
N TRP A 494 9.84 28.86 -12.68
CA TRP A 494 8.71 28.43 -11.87
C TRP A 494 7.49 28.09 -12.74
N GLY A 495 6.75 27.06 -12.35
CA GLY A 495 5.50 26.57 -12.93
C GLY A 495 4.31 27.52 -12.75
N SER A 496 3.16 26.97 -12.35
CA SER A 496 1.82 27.57 -12.20
C SER A 496 0.87 27.53 -13.41
N ALA A 497 -0.43 27.64 -13.12
CA ALA A 497 -1.57 27.79 -14.05
C ALA A 497 -1.50 28.96 -15.07
N ALA A 498 -0.40 29.71 -15.11
CA ALA A 498 -0.11 30.74 -16.11
C ALA A 498 0.93 30.32 -17.15
N GLY A 499 1.61 29.17 -16.93
CA GLY A 499 2.76 28.68 -17.68
C GLY A 499 4.04 29.49 -17.47
N TYR A 500 5.18 28.86 -17.74
CA TYR A 500 6.52 29.42 -17.50
C TYR A 500 6.73 30.81 -18.08
N SER A 501 7.33 31.71 -17.29
CA SER A 501 7.59 33.08 -17.71
C SER A 501 9.04 33.51 -17.46
N THR A 502 9.57 34.39 -18.32
CA THR A 502 10.90 35.01 -18.07
C THR A 502 10.90 36.05 -16.94
N SER A 503 9.79 36.14 -16.19
CA SER A 503 9.60 37.03 -15.04
C SER A 503 9.60 36.26 -13.71
N ASP A 504 9.16 34.99 -13.73
CA ASP A 504 9.17 34.08 -12.60
C ASP A 504 10.30 33.07 -12.80
N ARG A 505 11.45 33.43 -12.22
CA ARG A 505 12.69 32.67 -12.36
C ARG A 505 13.66 33.00 -11.24
N THR A 506 14.18 31.98 -10.58
CA THR A 506 15.28 32.11 -9.61
C THR A 506 16.63 31.98 -10.31
N GLU A 507 17.63 32.74 -9.88
CA GLU A 507 19.01 32.71 -10.41
C GLU A 507 20.00 32.22 -9.33
N LEU A 508 20.53 31.00 -9.49
CA LEU A 508 21.41 30.34 -8.52
C LEU A 508 22.89 30.39 -8.98
N PRO A 509 23.82 31.00 -8.20
CA PRO A 509 25.20 31.22 -8.63
C PRO A 509 26.07 29.97 -8.85
N THR A 510 26.21 29.57 -10.11
CA THR A 510 27.07 28.49 -10.63
C THR A 510 28.34 28.99 -11.32
N GLU A 511 29.31 28.10 -11.51
CA GLU A 511 30.68 28.38 -11.95
C GLU A 511 31.07 27.49 -13.14
N GLY A 512 30.24 27.57 -14.18
CA GLY A 512 30.29 26.71 -15.36
C GLY A 512 29.60 25.38 -15.12
N GLY A 513 28.27 25.41 -14.95
CA GLY A 513 27.45 24.23 -14.69
C GLY A 513 27.46 23.26 -15.87
N LEU A 514 27.55 21.94 -15.59
CA LEU A 514 27.39 20.89 -16.60
C LEU A 514 26.29 19.87 -16.31
N LYS A 515 25.90 19.69 -15.05
CA LYS A 515 24.87 18.74 -14.61
C LYS A 515 24.14 19.36 -13.42
N VAL A 516 22.85 19.15 -13.33
CA VAL A 516 22.07 19.26 -12.10
C VAL A 516 21.40 17.91 -11.83
N THR A 517 21.00 17.67 -10.58
CA THR A 517 20.18 16.53 -10.15
C THR A 517 19.27 17.06 -9.04
N ILE A 518 18.05 16.54 -9.00
CA ILE A 518 17.00 16.87 -8.02
C ILE A 518 16.76 15.60 -7.19
N ASP A 519 16.78 15.71 -5.87
CA ASP A 519 16.53 14.61 -4.90
C ASP A 519 16.31 15.23 -3.50
N ASP A 520 15.47 14.66 -2.63
CA ASP A 520 15.39 15.05 -1.20
C ASP A 520 16.47 14.28 -0.44
N VAL A 521 17.70 14.81 -0.45
CA VAL A 521 18.85 14.03 0.04
C VAL A 521 18.94 13.97 1.56
N ASP A 522 18.41 14.98 2.28
CA ASP A 522 18.44 15.05 3.75
C ASP A 522 17.11 14.72 4.46
N GLN A 523 16.06 14.42 3.67
CA GLN A 523 14.76 13.86 4.08
C GLN A 523 13.94 14.83 4.95
N ASP A 524 13.99 16.13 4.64
CA ASP A 524 13.20 17.17 5.30
C ASP A 524 11.87 17.48 4.59
N GLY A 525 11.66 16.90 3.40
CA GLY A 525 10.44 17.03 2.59
C GLY A 525 10.52 18.10 1.50
N TYR A 526 11.66 18.76 1.29
CA TYR A 526 11.86 19.69 0.17
C TYR A 526 13.02 19.22 -0.73
N LEU A 527 12.79 19.18 -2.05
CA LEU A 527 13.79 18.71 -3.01
C LEU A 527 15.05 19.61 -3.06
N ASP A 528 16.23 19.00 -3.17
CA ASP A 528 17.52 19.68 -3.24
C ASP A 528 18.12 19.73 -4.64
N LEU A 529 18.93 20.77 -4.90
CA LEU A 529 19.53 21.00 -6.23
C LEU A 529 21.06 20.85 -6.22
N TRP A 530 21.54 19.72 -6.77
CA TRP A 530 22.97 19.38 -6.82
C TRP A 530 23.65 19.81 -8.14
N PHE A 531 24.25 20.99 -8.15
CA PHE A 531 24.92 21.56 -9.34
C PHE A 531 26.41 21.20 -9.46
N LEU A 532 26.79 20.54 -10.55
CA LEU A 532 28.20 20.27 -10.90
C LEU A 532 28.88 21.43 -11.63
N ASN A 533 29.89 22.04 -10.97
CA ASN A 533 30.71 23.11 -11.56
C ASN A 533 31.99 22.58 -12.21
N TYR A 534 32.15 22.80 -13.51
CA TYR A 534 33.25 22.27 -14.32
C TYR A 534 34.38 23.27 -14.58
N TYR A 535 34.07 24.52 -14.96
CA TYR A 535 35.10 25.48 -15.38
C TYR A 535 34.67 26.94 -15.33
N ASN A 536 35.44 27.78 -14.61
CA ASN A 536 35.28 29.24 -14.60
C ASN A 536 36.54 30.03 -15.05
N GLY A 537 37.51 29.34 -15.65
CA GLY A 537 38.89 29.82 -15.81
C GLY A 537 39.91 28.92 -15.10
N THR A 538 39.45 28.10 -14.15
CA THR A 538 40.12 26.90 -13.63
C THR A 538 39.11 25.76 -13.59
N TYR A 539 39.59 24.51 -13.58
CA TYR A 539 38.77 23.30 -13.40
C TYR A 539 38.82 22.75 -11.97
N ALA A 540 39.77 23.21 -11.15
CA ALA A 540 39.77 22.91 -9.71
C ALA A 540 38.76 23.85 -9.02
N LEU A 541 37.51 23.39 -8.96
CA LEU A 541 36.33 24.09 -8.41
C LEU A 541 35.64 23.24 -7.34
N ASN A 542 34.59 23.79 -6.75
CA ASN A 542 33.68 23.06 -5.87
C ASN A 542 32.30 23.03 -6.55
N SER A 543 31.57 21.92 -6.38
CA SER A 543 30.15 21.82 -6.74
C SER A 543 29.28 22.31 -5.57
N TYR A 544 28.01 22.59 -5.83
CA TYR A 544 27.08 23.21 -4.86
C TYR A 544 25.80 22.38 -4.74
N LEU A 545 25.50 21.91 -3.52
CA LEU A 545 24.23 21.31 -3.14
C LEU A 545 23.41 22.42 -2.49
N TYR A 546 22.35 22.88 -3.15
CA TYR A 546 21.47 23.92 -2.62
C TYR A 546 20.30 23.29 -1.89
N TRP A 547 20.04 23.80 -0.69
CA TRP A 547 18.98 23.28 0.15
C TRP A 547 17.61 23.79 -0.29
N GLY A 548 16.64 22.87 -0.37
CA GLY A 548 15.20 23.15 -0.41
C GLY A 548 14.73 23.86 0.87
N SER A 549 13.48 24.32 0.86
CA SER A 549 12.69 24.72 2.04
C SER A 549 11.41 25.43 1.60
N SER A 550 10.44 25.53 2.53
CA SER A 550 9.30 26.47 2.55
C SER A 550 9.61 27.98 2.31
N SER A 551 10.86 28.36 2.06
CA SER A 551 11.29 29.72 1.68
C SER A 551 11.96 29.80 0.30
N GLY A 552 12.05 28.67 -0.41
CA GLY A 552 12.75 28.50 -1.68
C GLY A 552 14.27 28.63 -1.58
N TYR A 553 14.94 28.26 -2.67
CA TYR A 553 16.41 28.20 -2.74
C TYR A 553 17.10 29.55 -2.57
N SER A 554 18.22 29.55 -1.83
CA SER A 554 19.01 30.76 -1.56
C SER A 554 20.49 30.60 -1.89
N PRO A 555 21.16 31.60 -2.51
CA PRO A 555 22.61 31.65 -2.65
C PRO A 555 23.42 31.61 -1.33
N SER A 556 22.77 31.72 -0.17
CA SER A 556 23.40 31.50 1.14
C SER A 556 23.22 30.11 1.72
N ASP A 557 22.17 29.37 1.33
CA ASP A 557 21.86 28.03 1.83
C ASP A 557 22.27 26.99 0.81
N ARG A 558 23.51 26.51 0.99
CA ARG A 558 24.09 25.47 0.17
C ARG A 558 25.32 24.86 0.82
N THR A 559 25.46 23.55 0.70
CA THR A 559 26.69 22.81 0.98
C THR A 559 27.66 22.90 -0.21
N VAL A 560 28.96 22.94 0.08
CA VAL A 560 30.01 23.26 -0.92
C VAL A 560 31.08 22.17 -0.93
N LEU A 561 30.98 21.26 -1.89
CA LEU A 561 31.77 20.02 -1.93
C LEU A 561 32.96 20.12 -2.94
N PRO A 562 34.22 19.84 -2.53
CA PRO A 562 35.41 19.99 -3.38
C PRO A 562 35.59 18.93 -4.50
N THR A 563 34.84 19.09 -5.58
CA THR A 563 34.93 18.33 -6.85
C THR A 563 36.17 18.71 -7.67
N GLN A 564 36.40 18.10 -8.84
CA GLN A 564 37.63 18.30 -9.64
C GLN A 564 37.33 18.34 -11.15
N GLY A 565 36.60 19.38 -11.56
CA GLY A 565 36.06 19.50 -12.91
C GLY A 565 35.08 18.36 -13.12
N ALA A 566 34.03 18.30 -12.28
CA ALA A 566 33.00 17.28 -12.34
C ALA A 566 32.25 17.33 -13.67
N TRP A 567 31.69 16.19 -14.05
CA TRP A 567 30.97 16.03 -15.30
C TRP A 567 29.61 15.36 -15.11
N GLU A 568 29.58 14.26 -14.35
CA GLU A 568 28.38 13.45 -14.13
C GLU A 568 28.20 13.14 -12.65
N THR A 569 26.96 12.82 -12.25
CA THR A 569 26.63 12.41 -10.88
C THR A 569 25.47 11.41 -10.86
N ARG A 570 25.41 10.60 -9.80
CA ARG A 570 24.21 9.90 -9.33
C ARG A 570 24.10 10.13 -7.82
N ILE A 571 22.92 9.92 -7.25
CA ILE A 571 22.66 10.03 -5.82
C ILE A 571 21.91 8.76 -5.40
N GLU A 572 22.47 7.97 -4.48
CA GLU A 572 21.87 6.70 -4.02
C GLU A 572 22.44 6.26 -2.67
N ASP A 573 21.71 5.51 -1.85
CA ASP A 573 22.26 4.89 -0.62
C ASP A 573 23.12 3.66 -0.99
N LEU A 574 24.44 3.74 -0.77
CA LEU A 574 25.40 2.74 -1.25
C LEU A 574 25.95 1.80 -0.17
N ASP A 575 25.70 2.05 1.11
CA ASP A 575 26.03 1.11 2.19
C ASP A 575 24.87 0.73 3.12
N SER A 576 23.66 1.19 2.78
CA SER A 576 22.36 0.87 3.38
C SER A 576 22.23 1.37 4.82
N ASP A 577 22.68 2.60 5.08
CA ASP A 577 22.57 3.27 6.38
C ASP A 577 21.33 4.20 6.50
N GLY A 578 20.62 4.45 5.39
CA GLY A 578 19.43 5.29 5.32
C GLY A 578 19.68 6.72 4.81
N TYR A 579 20.94 7.12 4.57
CA TYR A 579 21.28 8.42 4.00
C TYR A 579 21.80 8.27 2.56
N LYS A 580 21.34 9.15 1.65
CA LYS A 580 21.77 9.13 0.24
C LYS A 580 23.25 9.53 0.08
N ASP A 581 24.02 8.81 -0.74
CA ASP A 581 25.40 9.12 -1.10
C ASP A 581 25.52 9.82 -2.45
N ILE A 582 26.47 10.75 -2.58
CA ILE A 582 26.67 11.51 -3.82
C ILE A 582 27.91 11.01 -4.57
N VAL A 583 27.69 10.32 -5.69
CA VAL A 583 28.76 9.77 -6.55
C VAL A 583 29.13 10.76 -7.65
N VAL A 584 30.34 11.33 -7.57
CA VAL A 584 30.81 12.37 -8.48
C VAL A 584 31.86 11.86 -9.47
N CYS A 585 31.51 11.87 -10.74
CA CYS A 585 32.39 11.60 -11.87
C CYS A 585 33.28 12.81 -12.18
N ASN A 586 34.54 12.79 -11.72
CA ASN A 586 35.51 13.87 -11.97
C ASN A 586 36.22 13.71 -13.31
N HIS A 587 36.21 14.76 -14.14
CA HIS A 587 36.81 14.73 -15.48
C HIS A 587 38.24 15.26 -15.55
N TYR A 588 38.53 16.45 -15.00
CA TYR A 588 39.80 17.12 -15.26
C TYR A 588 40.16 18.23 -14.27
N ASN A 589 41.41 18.24 -13.77
CA ASN A 589 41.93 19.32 -12.91
C ASN A 589 43.30 19.88 -13.35
N ALA A 590 43.58 19.88 -14.66
CA ALA A 590 44.92 19.85 -15.25
C ALA A 590 45.68 18.50 -15.15
N SER A 591 45.05 17.49 -14.54
CA SER A 591 45.28 16.06 -14.77
C SER A 591 43.96 15.39 -15.17
N TYR A 592 44.04 14.32 -15.96
CA TYR A 592 42.94 13.35 -16.15
C TYR A 592 43.14 12.08 -15.28
N PHE A 593 44.33 11.91 -14.69
CA PHE A 593 44.52 10.93 -13.62
C PHE A 593 44.09 11.63 -12.33
N ILE A 594 42.83 11.43 -11.96
CA ILE A 594 42.15 11.93 -10.77
C ILE A 594 41.16 10.86 -10.30
N ASP A 595 40.75 10.94 -9.05
CA ASP A 595 39.77 10.01 -8.48
C ASP A 595 38.36 10.60 -8.70
N SER A 596 37.40 9.77 -9.12
CA SER A 596 35.97 10.02 -8.86
C SER A 596 35.73 9.93 -7.34
N TYR A 597 34.67 10.55 -6.85
CA TYR A 597 34.38 10.58 -5.41
C TYR A 597 33.04 9.92 -5.10
N ILE A 598 32.94 9.31 -3.93
CA ILE A 598 31.67 9.08 -3.23
C ILE A 598 31.74 9.98 -2.00
N TYR A 599 30.82 10.93 -1.86
CA TYR A 599 30.61 11.66 -0.61
C TYR A 599 29.54 10.91 0.19
N TRP A 600 29.92 10.45 1.36
CA TRP A 600 29.02 9.65 2.19
C TRP A 600 27.93 10.53 2.82
N GLY A 601 26.70 10.04 2.83
CA GLY A 601 25.60 10.55 3.64
C GLY A 601 25.87 10.39 5.14
N SER A 602 25.04 11.03 5.97
CA SER A 602 24.89 10.76 7.40
C SER A 602 23.93 11.78 8.03
N SER A 603 23.51 11.51 9.27
CA SER A 603 22.89 12.49 10.19
C SER A 603 23.71 13.78 10.47
N SER A 604 24.92 13.92 9.92
CA SER A 604 25.73 15.14 9.96
C SER A 604 25.85 15.86 8.61
N GLY A 605 25.20 15.33 7.56
CA GLY A 605 25.28 15.79 6.18
C GLY A 605 26.65 15.58 5.50
N TRP A 606 26.66 15.79 4.19
CA TRP A 606 27.80 15.52 3.31
C TRP A 606 28.99 16.44 3.61
N SER A 607 30.15 15.84 3.90
CA SER A 607 31.36 16.57 4.24
C SER A 607 32.54 16.25 3.32
N SER A 608 33.33 17.28 3.00
CA SER A 608 34.64 17.10 2.34
C SER A 608 35.65 16.24 3.11
N SER A 609 35.37 15.90 4.38
CA SER A 609 36.17 14.97 5.17
C SER A 609 35.73 13.52 5.07
N ASP A 610 34.46 13.24 4.78
CA ASP A 610 33.92 11.88 4.69
C ASP A 610 33.62 11.53 3.24
N ARG A 611 34.58 10.84 2.63
CA ARG A 611 34.62 10.72 1.17
C ARG A 611 35.58 9.62 0.70
N THR A 612 35.06 8.66 -0.05
CA THR A 612 35.87 7.68 -0.77
C THR A 612 36.39 8.26 -2.08
N GLY A 613 37.64 7.92 -2.44
CA GLY A 613 38.25 8.29 -3.72
C GLY A 613 38.49 7.04 -4.58
N LEU A 614 37.79 6.95 -5.72
CA LEU A 614 37.88 5.83 -6.66
C LEU A 614 38.68 6.25 -7.91
N PRO A 615 39.89 5.70 -8.15
CA PRO A 615 40.73 6.11 -9.27
C PRO A 615 40.09 5.88 -10.64
N THR A 616 39.80 6.96 -11.37
CA THR A 616 39.25 6.96 -12.74
C THR A 616 40.25 7.61 -13.71
N LEU A 617 39.89 7.69 -15.01
CA LEU A 617 40.75 8.15 -16.09
C LEU A 617 40.04 9.20 -16.94
N GLY A 618 39.78 10.34 -16.33
CA GLY A 618 38.95 11.42 -16.87
C GLY A 618 37.55 10.90 -17.08
N CYS A 619 36.84 10.63 -15.98
CA CYS A 619 35.49 10.09 -15.99
C CYS A 619 34.56 10.98 -16.83
N ARG A 620 33.58 10.38 -17.50
CA ARG A 620 32.61 11.10 -18.33
C ARG A 620 31.15 10.80 -18.10
N ASP A 621 30.86 9.64 -17.52
CA ASP A 621 29.52 9.16 -17.24
C ASP A 621 29.63 8.02 -16.20
N LEU A 622 28.54 7.67 -15.52
CA LEU A 622 28.53 6.59 -14.54
C LEU A 622 27.13 5.96 -14.38
N GLU A 623 27.06 4.65 -14.16
CA GLU A 623 25.84 3.97 -13.65
C GLU A 623 26.10 3.22 -12.36
N ILE A 624 25.02 2.91 -11.64
CA ILE A 624 24.99 2.24 -10.34
C ILE A 624 23.91 1.15 -10.39
N GLU A 625 24.31 -0.12 -10.23
CA GLU A 625 23.42 -1.30 -10.24
C GLU A 625 24.06 -2.44 -9.44
N ASP A 626 23.29 -3.36 -8.85
CA ASP A 626 23.84 -4.62 -8.32
C ASP A 626 24.09 -5.63 -9.46
N PHE A 627 25.07 -5.34 -10.31
CA PHE A 627 25.47 -6.19 -11.43
C PHE A 627 25.97 -7.59 -11.02
N ASN A 628 26.19 -7.84 -9.72
CA ASN A 628 26.74 -9.11 -9.21
C ASN A 628 25.75 -9.93 -8.34
N ALA A 629 24.58 -9.35 -8.03
CA ALA A 629 23.51 -9.90 -7.20
C ALA A 629 23.98 -10.34 -5.80
N ASP A 630 24.80 -9.51 -5.12
CA ASP A 630 25.25 -9.75 -3.74
C ASP A 630 24.64 -8.81 -2.67
N GLY A 631 23.76 -7.89 -3.08
CA GLY A 631 23.01 -6.99 -2.21
C GLY A 631 23.74 -5.67 -1.90
N TYR A 632 24.76 -5.33 -2.67
CA TYR A 632 25.44 -4.04 -2.63
C TYR A 632 25.47 -3.43 -4.04
N PRO A 633 25.14 -2.13 -4.21
CA PRO A 633 25.28 -1.49 -5.52
C PRO A 633 26.74 -1.53 -6.02
N ASP A 634 26.93 -1.71 -7.32
CA ASP A 634 28.22 -1.65 -8.01
C ASP A 634 28.27 -0.42 -8.94
N ILE A 635 29.42 0.26 -9.03
CA ILE A 635 29.54 1.53 -9.77
C ILE A 635 30.36 1.36 -11.06
N ALA A 636 29.71 1.53 -12.21
CA ALA A 636 30.31 1.47 -13.55
C ALA A 636 30.73 2.87 -14.04
N PHE A 637 32.03 3.15 -14.17
CA PHE A 637 32.54 4.44 -14.64
C PHE A 637 32.98 4.42 -16.12
N ALA A 638 32.42 5.31 -16.93
CA ALA A 638 32.83 5.59 -18.29
C ALA A 638 34.15 6.40 -18.33
N ASN A 639 35.28 5.70 -18.48
CA ASN A 639 36.60 6.35 -18.61
C ASN A 639 36.83 6.86 -20.05
N HIS A 640 37.00 8.17 -20.21
CA HIS A 640 37.15 8.80 -21.53
C HIS A 640 38.60 8.95 -22.01
N TYR A 641 39.51 9.50 -21.19
CA TYR A 641 40.82 9.92 -21.70
C TYR A 641 41.86 10.15 -20.60
N ASN A 642 43.08 9.62 -20.77
CA ASN A 642 44.20 9.84 -19.84
C ASN A 642 45.44 10.53 -20.47
N GLY A 643 45.28 11.16 -21.63
CA GLY A 643 46.39 11.43 -22.56
C GLY A 643 46.48 10.38 -23.69
N SER A 644 45.71 9.29 -23.57
CA SER A 644 45.34 8.38 -24.64
C SER A 644 43.86 8.00 -24.49
N TYR A 645 43.26 7.58 -25.61
CA TYR A 645 41.96 6.93 -25.65
C TYR A 645 42.08 5.39 -25.54
N ASN A 646 43.28 4.81 -25.66
CA ASN A 646 43.44 3.36 -25.47
C ASN A 646 43.46 3.03 -23.97
N ILE A 647 42.29 3.09 -23.34
CA ILE A 647 42.05 2.86 -21.91
C ILE A 647 40.81 1.99 -21.70
N ASP A 648 40.66 1.52 -20.47
CA ASP A 648 39.60 0.63 -20.02
C ASP A 648 38.63 1.40 -19.09
N SER A 649 37.33 1.14 -19.19
CA SER A 649 36.32 1.53 -18.18
C SER A 649 36.43 0.63 -16.94
N TYR A 650 35.89 1.04 -15.80
CA TYR A 650 35.96 0.28 -14.55
C TYR A 650 34.58 0.06 -13.96
N LEU A 651 34.32 -1.15 -13.46
CA LEU A 651 33.22 -1.44 -12.53
C LEU A 651 33.83 -1.66 -11.16
N TYR A 652 33.47 -0.83 -10.18
CA TYR A 652 33.84 -1.02 -8.77
C TYR A 652 32.73 -1.77 -8.07
N TYR A 653 33.03 -2.95 -7.55
CA TYR A 653 32.03 -3.73 -6.83
C TYR A 653 31.79 -3.15 -5.44
N GLY A 654 30.51 -3.10 -5.04
CA GLY A 654 30.08 -2.84 -3.69
C GLY A 654 30.55 -3.96 -2.75
N THR A 655 30.67 -3.65 -1.45
CA THR A 655 30.88 -4.66 -0.40
C THR A 655 30.48 -4.10 0.96
N SER A 656 30.28 -4.97 1.96
CA SER A 656 30.20 -4.64 3.39
C SER A 656 31.49 -4.02 4.01
N SER A 657 32.37 -3.43 3.19
CA SER A 657 33.58 -2.70 3.56
C SER A 657 33.79 -1.48 2.65
N GLY A 658 32.77 -1.09 1.89
CA GLY A 658 32.82 -0.03 0.88
C GLY A 658 33.67 -0.39 -0.35
N TYR A 659 33.70 0.55 -1.29
CA TYR A 659 34.33 0.40 -2.59
C TYR A 659 35.86 0.46 -2.54
N SER A 660 36.54 -0.39 -3.33
CA SER A 660 38.00 -0.28 -3.45
C SER A 660 38.57 -0.86 -4.74
N THR A 661 39.78 -0.42 -5.12
CA THR A 661 40.55 -0.98 -6.25
C THR A 661 40.96 -2.46 -6.11
N ALA A 662 40.56 -3.15 -5.03
CA ALA A 662 40.73 -4.59 -4.87
C ALA A 662 39.54 -5.41 -5.39
N TYR A 663 38.35 -4.82 -5.40
CA TYR A 663 37.10 -5.42 -5.89
C TYR A 663 36.62 -4.56 -7.07
N ARG A 664 37.26 -4.77 -8.22
CA ARG A 664 37.06 -3.90 -9.38
C ARG A 664 37.52 -4.55 -10.68
N ASP A 665 36.60 -4.69 -11.63
CA ASP A 665 36.93 -5.19 -12.96
C ASP A 665 37.38 -4.07 -13.91
N SER A 666 37.72 -4.40 -15.16
CA SER A 666 38.26 -3.42 -16.12
C SER A 666 37.95 -3.80 -17.56
N PHE A 667 37.02 -3.06 -18.15
CA PHE A 667 36.42 -3.31 -19.45
C PHE A 667 37.17 -2.57 -20.56
N PRO A 668 37.70 -3.23 -21.59
CA PRO A 668 38.36 -2.54 -22.68
C PRO A 668 37.31 -1.76 -23.50
N THR A 669 37.23 -0.44 -23.32
CA THR A 669 36.23 0.43 -23.98
C THR A 669 36.84 1.37 -25.03
N ASN A 670 38.15 1.63 -24.98
CA ASN A 670 38.88 2.54 -25.87
C ASN A 670 38.42 4.01 -25.79
N GLY A 671 38.11 4.49 -24.58
CA GLY A 671 37.78 5.89 -24.34
C GLY A 671 36.33 6.18 -24.71
N THR A 672 35.43 5.83 -23.79
CA THR A 672 33.99 6.00 -23.93
C THR A 672 33.55 7.43 -23.57
N LEU A 673 32.31 7.80 -23.89
CA LEU A 673 31.64 8.97 -23.32
C LEU A 673 30.41 8.67 -22.47
N GLY A 674 29.88 7.45 -22.56
CA GLY A 674 28.67 7.06 -21.83
C GLY A 674 28.67 5.59 -21.41
N VAL A 675 27.78 5.26 -20.49
CA VAL A 675 27.48 3.91 -20.00
C VAL A 675 25.95 3.76 -19.90
N THR A 676 25.45 2.54 -20.02
CA THR A 676 24.04 2.17 -19.75
C THR A 676 23.97 0.65 -19.54
N SER A 677 22.83 0.15 -19.10
CA SER A 677 22.60 -1.21 -18.59
C SER A 677 21.29 -1.77 -19.14
N GLY A 678 21.10 -3.09 -19.08
CA GLY A 678 19.86 -3.79 -19.46
C GLY A 678 20.08 -5.30 -19.55
N ASP A 679 19.03 -6.12 -19.54
CA ASP A 679 19.10 -7.57 -19.76
C ASP A 679 18.73 -7.89 -21.22
N PHE A 680 19.73 -7.79 -22.11
CA PHE A 680 19.49 -7.88 -23.56
C PHE A 680 19.30 -9.32 -24.07
N ASP A 681 19.43 -10.36 -23.23
CA ASP A 681 19.13 -11.76 -23.60
C ASP A 681 18.22 -12.55 -22.62
N ASN A 682 17.62 -11.86 -21.64
CA ASN A 682 16.68 -12.34 -20.61
C ASN A 682 17.20 -13.61 -19.88
N ASP A 683 18.40 -13.47 -19.32
CA ASP A 683 19.12 -14.48 -18.51
C ASP A 683 19.03 -14.18 -17.00
N GLY A 684 18.54 -12.99 -16.62
CA GLY A 684 18.32 -12.52 -15.25
C GLY A 684 19.54 -11.81 -14.65
N TYR A 685 20.44 -11.28 -15.48
CA TYR A 685 21.69 -10.65 -15.06
C TYR A 685 22.00 -9.43 -15.94
N ILE A 686 21.87 -8.23 -15.37
CA ILE A 686 22.04 -6.95 -16.08
C ILE A 686 23.40 -6.88 -16.80
N ASP A 687 23.39 -6.56 -18.09
CA ASP A 687 24.54 -6.38 -18.97
C ASP A 687 25.12 -4.96 -18.91
N LEU A 688 26.32 -4.77 -19.46
CA LEU A 688 26.99 -3.46 -19.50
C LEU A 688 27.30 -2.96 -20.92
N VAL A 689 26.83 -1.76 -21.24
CA VAL A 689 27.08 -1.05 -22.49
C VAL A 689 28.03 0.13 -22.27
N PHE A 690 29.00 0.33 -23.17
CA PHE A 690 29.85 1.53 -23.16
C PHE A 690 29.94 2.22 -24.52
N GLY A 691 29.56 3.51 -24.56
CA GLY A 691 29.46 4.35 -25.76
C GLY A 691 30.76 4.56 -26.54
N GLY A 692 30.79 4.10 -27.80
CA GLY A 692 31.96 4.18 -28.67
C GLY A 692 32.31 5.57 -29.19
N TYR A 693 33.14 6.34 -28.47
CA TYR A 693 33.47 7.72 -28.87
C TYR A 693 34.62 7.87 -29.90
N HIS A 694 35.90 7.75 -29.52
CA HIS A 694 36.98 8.27 -30.38
C HIS A 694 38.37 7.61 -30.23
N SER A 695 38.82 6.81 -31.21
CA SER A 695 40.16 6.17 -31.21
C SER A 695 41.34 7.11 -31.58
N GLY A 696 41.23 8.40 -31.28
CA GLY A 696 42.25 9.42 -31.56
C GLY A 696 42.18 10.06 -32.95
N SER A 697 41.15 9.76 -33.75
CA SER A 697 40.79 10.54 -34.95
C SER A 697 39.32 10.36 -35.33
N TRP A 698 38.65 11.46 -35.68
CA TRP A 698 37.33 11.46 -36.35
C TRP A 698 37.26 10.58 -37.61
N SER A 699 38.41 10.26 -38.23
CA SER A 699 38.49 9.40 -39.43
C SER A 699 38.74 7.91 -39.14
N SER A 700 38.58 7.48 -37.89
CA SER A 700 38.79 6.10 -37.44
C SER A 700 37.52 5.50 -36.82
N ALA A 701 37.38 4.18 -36.90
CA ALA A 701 36.26 3.47 -36.32
C ALA A 701 36.33 3.49 -34.79
N ALA A 702 35.27 3.99 -34.15
CA ALA A 702 34.97 3.77 -32.73
C ALA A 702 33.71 2.89 -32.66
N TYR A 703 33.61 2.10 -31.60
CA TYR A 703 32.58 1.07 -31.45
C TYR A 703 31.98 1.15 -30.05
N THR A 704 30.65 1.18 -29.95
CA THR A 704 29.96 0.86 -28.70
C THR A 704 30.22 -0.62 -28.42
N ARG A 705 30.46 -0.97 -27.16
CA ARG A 705 30.75 -2.34 -26.73
C ARG A 705 29.73 -2.78 -25.70
N VAL A 706 29.25 -4.01 -25.85
CA VAL A 706 28.28 -4.63 -24.96
C VAL A 706 28.93 -5.86 -24.35
N PHE A 707 28.92 -5.92 -23.03
CA PHE A 707 29.53 -6.95 -22.22
C PHE A 707 28.41 -7.75 -21.55
N MET A 708 28.02 -8.86 -22.17
CA MET A 708 27.01 -9.75 -21.58
C MET A 708 27.48 -10.24 -20.20
N ASN A 709 26.57 -10.28 -19.24
CA ASN A 709 26.78 -10.79 -17.90
C ASN A 709 26.50 -12.31 -17.85
N SER A 710 26.08 -12.82 -16.69
CA SER A 710 25.37 -14.09 -16.43
C SER A 710 25.69 -14.58 -15.01
N SER A 711 25.10 -15.71 -14.62
CA SER A 711 25.49 -16.52 -13.42
C SER A 711 26.99 -16.91 -13.30
N ALA A 712 27.85 -16.57 -14.27
CA ALA A 712 29.31 -16.71 -14.20
C ALA A 712 30.07 -15.38 -13.96
N GLY A 713 29.36 -14.25 -13.95
CA GLY A 713 29.89 -12.88 -14.02
C GLY A 713 30.42 -12.50 -15.41
N PHE A 714 30.54 -11.20 -15.65
CA PHE A 714 31.06 -10.61 -16.89
C PHE A 714 32.36 -11.25 -17.41
N SER A 715 32.54 -11.18 -18.73
CA SER A 715 33.84 -11.44 -19.35
C SER A 715 34.39 -10.22 -20.08
N ALA A 716 35.28 -9.46 -19.44
CA ALA A 716 36.02 -8.34 -20.04
C ALA A 716 36.91 -8.71 -21.27
N SER A 717 36.86 -9.97 -21.75
CA SER A 717 37.52 -10.47 -22.96
C SER A 717 36.58 -11.01 -24.05
N VAL A 718 35.28 -11.08 -23.78
CA VAL A 718 34.21 -11.48 -24.71
C VAL A 718 33.14 -10.41 -24.66
N TYR A 719 32.97 -9.69 -25.76
CA TYR A 719 32.05 -8.58 -25.88
C TYR A 719 31.70 -8.39 -27.35
N ASP A 720 30.48 -7.90 -27.61
CA ASP A 720 30.07 -7.50 -28.94
C ASP A 720 30.38 -6.02 -29.21
N GLN A 721 30.39 -5.66 -30.50
CA GLN A 721 30.87 -4.34 -30.93
C GLN A 721 30.09 -3.80 -32.13
N PHE A 722 29.55 -2.60 -31.97
CA PHE A 722 28.69 -1.94 -32.96
C PHE A 722 29.41 -0.69 -33.47
N GLU A 723 29.57 -0.51 -34.79
CA GLU A 723 30.38 0.59 -35.35
C GLU A 723 29.59 1.92 -35.34
N THR A 724 29.65 2.60 -34.20
CA THR A 724 28.78 3.75 -33.85
C THR A 724 29.49 5.10 -33.93
N ARG A 725 30.83 5.16 -33.99
CA ARG A 725 31.62 6.35 -34.39
C ARG A 725 31.23 7.68 -33.71
N GLY A 726 31.14 7.68 -32.40
CA GLY A 726 30.66 8.83 -31.63
C GLY A 726 29.28 8.57 -31.04
N SER A 727 29.11 7.43 -30.39
CA SER A 727 28.09 7.29 -29.34
C SER A 727 28.53 8.13 -28.16
N TYR A 728 27.60 8.91 -27.62
CA TYR A 728 27.77 9.69 -26.40
C TYR A 728 27.10 8.92 -25.27
N TYR A 729 25.84 9.25 -24.94
CA TYR A 729 24.98 8.53 -24.00
C TYR A 729 24.03 7.63 -24.82
N PRO A 730 24.24 6.30 -24.86
CA PRO A 730 23.24 5.32 -25.32
C PRO A 730 22.28 4.97 -24.17
N GLU A 731 21.17 4.31 -24.50
CA GLU A 731 20.03 4.12 -23.61
C GLU A 731 19.28 2.83 -23.96
N ALA A 732 18.62 2.20 -22.99
CA ALA A 732 18.07 0.85 -23.14
C ALA A 732 16.75 0.67 -22.38
N ALA A 733 15.80 -0.03 -23.01
CA ALA A 733 14.50 -0.48 -22.48
C ALA A 733 13.83 -1.44 -23.50
N ASP A 734 12.75 -2.15 -23.14
CA ASP A 734 12.01 -3.07 -24.03
C ASP A 734 10.99 -2.31 -24.93
N LEU A 735 11.38 -1.92 -26.14
CA LEU A 735 10.62 -0.97 -26.98
C LEU A 735 9.54 -1.64 -27.86
N ASP A 736 9.50 -2.97 -27.98
CA ASP A 736 8.41 -3.70 -28.65
C ASP A 736 7.61 -4.68 -27.77
N ARG A 737 7.92 -4.71 -26.46
CA ARG A 737 7.25 -5.46 -25.39
C ARG A 737 7.31 -6.97 -25.58
N ASP A 738 8.47 -7.48 -26.04
CA ASP A 738 8.72 -8.93 -26.19
C ASP A 738 9.53 -9.57 -25.05
N GLY A 739 9.96 -8.75 -24.07
CA GLY A 739 10.61 -9.15 -22.83
C GLY A 739 12.12 -9.21 -22.91
N TYR A 740 12.76 -8.50 -23.83
CA TYR A 740 14.22 -8.34 -23.89
C TYR A 740 14.50 -6.85 -24.04
N ASP A 741 15.50 -6.32 -23.34
CA ASP A 741 15.85 -4.92 -23.53
C ASP A 741 16.39 -4.69 -24.96
N ASP A 742 16.05 -3.55 -25.53
CA ASP A 742 16.64 -3.01 -26.74
C ASP A 742 17.73 -2.00 -26.40
N LEU A 743 18.59 -1.68 -27.37
CA LEU A 743 19.63 -0.67 -27.20
C LEU A 743 19.55 0.43 -28.25
N VAL A 744 19.19 1.64 -27.80
CA VAL A 744 19.19 2.85 -28.60
C VAL A 744 20.56 3.52 -28.56
N ILE A 745 21.15 3.73 -29.72
CA ILE A 745 22.46 4.35 -29.86
C ILE A 745 22.39 5.62 -30.72
N PRO A 746 22.49 6.83 -30.12
CA PRO A 746 22.67 8.06 -30.88
C PRO A 746 24.05 8.09 -31.54
N VAL A 747 24.10 8.54 -32.80
CA VAL A 747 25.35 8.57 -33.58
C VAL A 747 25.72 9.99 -34.01
N TYR A 748 26.81 10.50 -33.45
CA TYR A 748 27.29 11.85 -33.69
C TYR A 748 28.00 12.03 -35.05
N TYR A 749 28.67 11.02 -35.61
CA TYR A 749 29.49 11.19 -36.83
C TYR A 749 29.63 9.95 -37.73
N ASN A 750 29.22 10.05 -39.01
CA ASN A 750 29.33 8.93 -39.95
C ASN A 750 30.77 8.63 -40.43
N GLY A 751 31.78 9.38 -39.99
CA GLY A 751 33.17 9.32 -40.49
C GLY A 751 33.50 10.29 -41.64
N THR A 752 32.51 11.05 -42.12
CA THR A 752 32.65 12.10 -43.15
C THR A 752 31.83 13.36 -42.87
N SER A 753 30.65 13.24 -42.27
CA SER A 753 29.75 14.33 -41.85
C SER A 753 28.88 13.90 -40.65
N HIS A 754 28.15 14.84 -40.05
CA HIS A 754 27.21 14.60 -38.94
C HIS A 754 25.79 14.25 -39.42
N SER A 755 25.51 14.26 -40.74
CA SER A 755 24.31 13.61 -41.27
C SER A 755 24.52 12.10 -41.15
N ALA A 756 23.99 11.53 -40.09
CA ALA A 756 24.35 10.24 -39.55
C ALA A 756 23.14 9.30 -39.51
N THR A 757 23.27 8.20 -38.78
CA THR A 757 22.22 7.21 -38.58
C THR A 757 22.45 6.63 -37.20
N SER A 758 21.58 7.03 -36.27
CA SER A 758 21.38 6.37 -34.99
C SER A 758 20.76 4.98 -35.23
N TYR A 759 20.78 4.12 -34.23
CA TYR A 759 20.24 2.77 -34.35
C TYR A 759 19.44 2.40 -33.12
N VAL A 760 18.35 1.66 -33.32
CA VAL A 760 17.77 0.78 -32.29
C VAL A 760 18.29 -0.62 -32.61
N TYR A 761 19.02 -1.25 -31.71
CA TYR A 761 19.36 -2.67 -31.80
C TYR A 761 18.33 -3.45 -31.01
N TRP A 762 17.64 -4.36 -31.66
CA TRP A 762 16.56 -5.11 -31.04
C TRP A 762 17.12 -6.29 -30.24
N GLY A 763 16.57 -6.54 -29.05
CA GLY A 763 16.84 -7.72 -28.23
C GLY A 763 16.54 -9.04 -28.96
N ASP A 764 17.09 -10.14 -28.46
CA ASP A 764 16.56 -11.50 -28.61
C ASP A 764 17.28 -12.46 -27.65
N ALA A 765 16.82 -13.70 -27.51
CA ALA A 765 17.43 -14.77 -26.70
C ALA A 765 18.85 -15.24 -27.16
N SER A 766 19.62 -14.36 -27.80
CA SER A 766 21.05 -14.46 -28.07
C SER A 766 21.79 -13.10 -28.04
N GLY A 767 21.14 -12.05 -27.52
CA GLY A 767 21.66 -10.70 -27.37
C GLY A 767 21.65 -9.86 -28.65
N LEU A 768 21.98 -8.58 -28.48
CA LEU A 768 21.91 -7.55 -29.51
C LEU A 768 22.67 -7.91 -30.79
N SER A 769 22.05 -7.70 -31.96
CA SER A 769 22.61 -8.15 -33.24
C SER A 769 22.67 -7.07 -34.32
N ASN A 770 23.79 -6.98 -35.04
CA ASN A 770 23.92 -6.16 -36.26
C ASN A 770 22.95 -6.57 -37.40
N ASN A 771 22.17 -7.65 -37.23
CA ASN A 771 21.13 -8.09 -38.17
C ASN A 771 19.70 -7.85 -37.65
N ASN A 772 19.54 -7.59 -36.35
CA ASN A 772 18.27 -7.29 -35.68
C ASN A 772 18.33 -5.83 -35.20
N ARG A 773 18.06 -4.88 -36.09
CA ARG A 773 18.15 -3.44 -35.78
C ARG A 773 17.34 -2.57 -36.75
N THR A 774 16.96 -1.39 -36.29
CA THR A 774 16.38 -0.31 -37.10
C THR A 774 17.39 0.82 -37.31
N ASP A 775 17.54 1.30 -38.56
CA ASP A 775 18.44 2.39 -38.96
C ASP A 775 17.67 3.73 -38.95
N LEU A 776 17.97 4.65 -38.01
CA LEU A 776 17.27 5.94 -37.83
C LEU A 776 18.16 7.15 -38.21
N PRO A 777 17.93 7.81 -39.36
CA PRO A 777 18.72 8.96 -39.82
C PRO A 777 18.62 10.21 -38.92
N THR A 778 19.76 10.65 -38.40
CA THR A 778 19.90 11.77 -37.44
C THR A 778 20.93 12.81 -37.90
N LEU A 779 20.97 13.95 -37.21
CA LEU A 779 21.83 15.10 -37.47
C LEU A 779 22.80 15.32 -36.31
N GLY A 780 23.71 14.36 -36.16
CA GLY A 780 24.76 14.38 -35.14
C GLY A 780 24.17 14.27 -33.75
N ALA A 781 23.33 13.25 -33.53
CA ALA A 781 22.70 13.00 -32.25
C ALA A 781 23.75 12.83 -31.15
N SER A 782 23.58 13.56 -30.04
CA SER A 782 24.50 13.55 -28.89
C SER A 782 23.88 12.95 -27.62
N LYS A 783 22.56 13.00 -27.49
CA LYS A 783 21.79 12.37 -26.43
C LYS A 783 20.48 11.85 -27.01
N VAL A 784 19.88 10.92 -26.29
CA VAL A 784 18.56 10.34 -26.51
C VAL A 784 17.78 10.45 -25.19
N ASP A 785 16.50 10.16 -25.26
CA ASP A 785 15.50 10.08 -24.20
C ASP A 785 14.32 9.25 -24.78
N ILE A 786 13.60 8.49 -23.95
CA ILE A 786 12.62 7.46 -24.35
C ILE A 786 11.40 7.50 -23.43
N GLY A 787 10.20 7.42 -24.00
CA GLY A 787 8.94 7.32 -23.25
C GLY A 787 7.71 7.35 -24.17
N ASP A 788 6.60 6.72 -23.78
CA ASP A 788 5.37 6.68 -24.59
C ASP A 788 4.51 7.93 -24.36
N VAL A 789 4.72 8.96 -25.19
CA VAL A 789 3.99 10.24 -25.06
C VAL A 789 2.59 10.18 -25.67
N ASN A 790 2.20 9.07 -26.33
CA ASN A 790 0.97 8.98 -27.10
C ASN A 790 0.03 7.83 -26.68
N GLY A 791 0.45 6.99 -25.72
CA GLY A 791 -0.36 5.95 -25.10
C GLY A 791 -0.69 4.75 -26.01
N ASP A 792 -0.02 4.59 -27.16
CA ASP A 792 -0.30 3.47 -28.09
C ASP A 792 0.41 2.15 -27.70
N GLY A 793 1.26 2.20 -26.67
CA GLY A 793 1.98 1.08 -26.13
C GLY A 793 3.27 0.76 -26.89
N TYR A 794 3.90 1.79 -27.48
CA TYR A 794 5.25 1.76 -28.08
C TYR A 794 5.89 3.14 -27.91
N PRO A 795 7.08 3.27 -27.31
CA PRO A 795 7.57 4.56 -26.83
C PRO A 795 8.15 5.41 -27.95
N GLU A 796 8.14 6.72 -27.78
CA GLU A 796 8.86 7.66 -28.62
C GLU A 796 10.36 7.65 -28.31
N ILE A 797 11.18 8.02 -29.29
CA ILE A 797 12.64 8.19 -29.13
C ILE A 797 13.04 9.61 -29.54
N VAL A 798 13.56 10.39 -28.59
CA VAL A 798 13.88 11.82 -28.79
C VAL A 798 15.38 12.04 -29.03
N PHE A 799 15.79 12.15 -30.29
CA PHE A 799 17.21 12.42 -30.63
C PHE A 799 17.55 13.92 -30.66
N ASN A 800 18.23 14.40 -29.62
CA ASN A 800 18.81 15.76 -29.60
C ASN A 800 19.99 15.87 -30.59
N ASN A 801 19.79 16.69 -31.64
CA ASN A 801 20.66 16.77 -32.82
C ASN A 801 21.59 18.00 -32.78
N TYR A 802 22.88 17.82 -32.54
CA TYR A 802 23.80 18.95 -32.40
C TYR A 802 24.32 19.53 -33.74
N HIS A 803 24.34 18.76 -34.83
CA HIS A 803 25.06 19.13 -36.06
C HIS A 803 24.38 18.67 -37.36
N THR A 804 24.06 19.63 -38.25
CA THR A 804 23.56 19.33 -39.61
C THR A 804 24.51 18.42 -40.42
N GLY A 805 24.15 18.09 -41.67
CA GLY A 805 25.11 17.55 -42.66
C GLY A 805 26.35 18.41 -42.95
N SER A 806 26.49 19.57 -42.30
CA SER A 806 27.66 20.46 -42.26
C SER A 806 27.98 20.88 -40.81
N TRP A 807 29.10 21.57 -40.58
CA TRP A 807 29.49 22.10 -39.25
C TRP A 807 28.65 23.32 -38.85
N SER A 808 27.33 23.15 -38.75
CA SER A 808 26.34 24.16 -38.36
C SER A 808 25.49 23.59 -37.24
N THR A 809 25.35 24.34 -36.15
CA THR A 809 24.63 23.99 -34.91
C THR A 809 23.24 24.63 -34.89
N SER A 810 22.50 24.38 -35.96
CA SER A 810 21.09 24.73 -36.14
C SER A 810 20.53 23.55 -36.90
N ALA A 811 20.02 22.60 -36.13
CA ALA A 811 19.68 21.25 -36.51
C ALA A 811 18.57 20.79 -35.56
N ASP A 812 17.46 20.38 -36.15
CA ASP A 812 16.19 20.18 -35.47
C ASP A 812 16.21 18.87 -34.66
N THR A 813 15.70 18.87 -33.43
CA THR A 813 15.54 17.65 -32.62
C THR A 813 14.49 16.73 -33.25
N TYR A 814 14.74 15.41 -33.24
CA TYR A 814 13.89 14.43 -33.92
C TYR A 814 13.23 13.49 -32.91
N VAL A 815 11.92 13.64 -32.70
CA VAL A 815 11.08 12.66 -32.00
C VAL A 815 10.65 11.60 -33.02
N TYR A 816 11.03 10.34 -32.82
CA TYR A 816 10.60 9.21 -33.65
C TYR A 816 9.50 8.44 -32.96
N TYR A 817 8.34 8.32 -33.62
CA TYR A 817 7.18 7.69 -33.02
C TYR A 817 7.23 6.17 -33.11
N GLY A 818 6.92 5.52 -31.99
CA GLY A 818 6.71 4.08 -31.85
C GLY A 818 5.56 3.58 -32.72
N THR A 819 5.50 2.26 -32.92
CA THR A 819 4.31 1.51 -33.41
C THR A 819 4.58 0.00 -33.31
N THR A 820 3.51 -0.80 -33.36
CA THR A 820 3.48 -2.24 -33.77
C THR A 820 4.30 -2.65 -35.02
N ALA A 821 4.89 -1.72 -35.77
CA ALA A 821 5.73 -1.98 -36.95
C ALA A 821 7.19 -1.47 -36.79
N GLY A 822 7.53 -0.96 -35.61
CA GLY A 822 8.80 -0.30 -35.29
C GLY A 822 8.95 1.09 -35.94
N TYR A 823 9.98 1.80 -35.48
CA TYR A 823 10.28 3.17 -35.87
C TYR A 823 10.53 3.38 -37.37
N SER A 824 10.14 4.55 -37.90
CA SER A 824 10.45 4.92 -39.29
C SER A 824 10.55 6.42 -39.54
N THR A 825 11.30 6.84 -40.57
CA THR A 825 11.38 8.24 -41.02
C THR A 825 10.09 8.78 -41.67
N ALA A 826 8.96 8.09 -41.51
CA ALA A 826 7.64 8.54 -41.92
C ALA A 826 6.74 8.85 -40.71
N ASN A 827 7.13 8.44 -39.50
CA ASN A 827 6.49 8.69 -38.22
C ASN A 827 7.51 9.40 -37.32
N ARG A 828 7.69 10.72 -37.54
CA ARG A 828 8.60 11.55 -36.75
C ARG A 828 8.23 13.02 -36.87
N ASP A 829 8.60 13.80 -35.86
CA ASP A 829 8.65 15.26 -35.92
C ASP A 829 10.07 15.80 -36.09
N GLU A 830 10.16 17.08 -36.44
CA GLU A 830 11.41 17.84 -36.61
C GLU A 830 11.25 19.20 -35.90
N LEU A 831 11.68 19.27 -34.64
CA LEU A 831 11.45 20.37 -33.71
C LEU A 831 12.55 21.44 -33.80
N GLY A 832 12.16 22.71 -33.96
CA GLY A 832 13.06 23.79 -34.38
C GLY A 832 13.99 24.30 -33.28
N THR A 833 15.05 23.55 -33.03
CA THR A 833 16.07 23.74 -31.99
C THR A 833 17.47 24.05 -32.58
N HIS A 834 18.38 24.59 -31.76
CA HIS A 834 19.60 25.26 -32.22
C HIS A 834 20.87 24.78 -31.50
N GLY A 835 21.26 23.55 -31.87
CA GLY A 835 22.48 22.95 -31.35
C GLY A 835 22.28 22.48 -29.92
N SER A 836 21.19 21.74 -29.70
CA SER A 836 20.84 21.09 -28.44
C SER A 836 21.88 20.03 -28.10
N TRP A 837 22.24 19.97 -26.82
CA TRP A 837 23.29 19.12 -26.24
C TRP A 837 22.95 18.54 -24.85
N PRO A 838 22.11 19.17 -24.00
CA PRO A 838 21.46 18.53 -22.86
C PRO A 838 20.73 17.23 -23.23
N PHE A 839 20.32 16.47 -22.22
CA PHE A 839 19.27 15.48 -22.42
C PHE A 839 18.03 16.22 -22.98
N PRO A 840 17.26 15.63 -23.90
CA PRO A 840 15.83 15.88 -23.90
C PRO A 840 15.29 15.45 -22.53
N VAL A 841 14.20 16.06 -22.09
CA VAL A 841 13.50 15.60 -20.87
C VAL A 841 12.03 15.53 -21.24
N LEU A 842 11.53 14.31 -21.43
CA LEU A 842 10.11 14.00 -21.36
C LEU A 842 9.61 14.25 -19.93
N VAL A 843 8.38 14.74 -19.79
CA VAL A 843 7.78 15.12 -18.52
C VAL A 843 6.31 14.71 -18.52
N GLY A 844 5.91 13.85 -17.59
CA GLY A 844 4.63 13.16 -17.57
C GLY A 844 4.84 11.68 -17.22
N LEU A 845 3.75 10.90 -17.21
CA LEU A 845 3.80 9.46 -16.98
C LEU A 845 4.43 8.74 -18.19
N THR A 846 5.77 8.69 -18.23
CA THR A 846 6.56 8.21 -19.39
C THR A 846 7.50 7.05 -19.13
N ASP A 847 7.64 6.60 -17.88
CA ASP A 847 8.51 5.48 -17.50
C ASP A 847 8.27 4.23 -18.37
N TRP A 848 9.37 3.66 -18.88
CA TRP A 848 9.34 2.64 -19.92
C TRP A 848 10.46 1.59 -19.80
#